data_AF-A0A821MUZ4-F1
#
_entry.id   AF-A0A821MUZ4-F1
#
_cell.length_a   1.000
_cell.length_b   1.000
_cell.length_c   1.000
_cell.angle_alpha   90.00
_cell.angle_beta   90.00
_cell.angle_gamma   90.00
#
_symmetry.space_group_name_H-M   'P 1'
#
loop_
_entity.id
_entity.type
_entity.pdbx_description
1 polymer ?
#
loop_
_entity_poly.entity_id
_entity_poly.type
_entity_poly.pdbx_seq_one_letter_code
_entity_poly.pdbx_strand_id
1 'polypeptide(L)'
;TLSPIDMYPKILSFTPAIMETFTMTLTRPCILPMIVTRGNDQIAITSKFELREDQSVIRNYGILLIEMCTHVPDGIVCFFTSYIYMEHVVATWYELGIIGQIQKYKLLFIETPDSIETSLALYNYQKACDNGRGAVLLSVARGKVSEGVDFDNHLGRCVIMFGIPYVYTQSRILQARLDYLRENFHIRENDFLTFDAMRHAAQCVGRVLRGKSDYGIMIFADKRFLRSDKRQKIPKWIQEYLSDSLANLSIEECVQIVKKWLKDMAQPLRQEDQLGISLLTEEHLLSNEVLKHLEQSSSNVNTTTLTTTVSPDPIRDNGDAGVYVPEKLAIENPNIHYGIVIDCGSSGSRLYIYIWPEHSGKPNELLQIKQLLDKNGVPVVKKIEPGLSSMAKTPMNATEYLKSLLDFAANTIPSVKHSDTPLYILATAGLRLLAPNQQKQLLEDLFNDIVRDYKFLIENTHIQVIPGRLEGFYSWIAINYVLGRFQNNNTKSKIVTNDKSNLNSKGRPTTVGVLDMGGASAQIAFEVSNATPEIGGVEEFSLGYDEHQEAFKYKIYVRTFLGYGANKAFEKYIDRIISIGLRSSTLDSPHIRINDADCLPRGYSTNYTRNNKTIIMTGEGDFENCAKHLVTLLNLNATCQRKPCSLDGVYQPQINYDSQDFYGFSEFWYTMQDILKIGGPYTRLSFLNASTKFCNANWNDIQQWYDEKSHPSINLDRLILQCFKSAWLYAFLHDGLKFPMDYQRLRSASLVNNNDVQWTLGAILYRTRFFPLKAINRMNNSMFNHGSYTNSRRIFILICITLTIFLFIFAAQKIRSFMSRRKYYHSSSNAFNYRYQLLTSSGFDA
;
A
#
# COMPACT_ATOMS: atom_id res chain seq x y z
N THR A 1 -26.62 0.75 2.09
CA THR A 1 -25.66 1.35 1.13
C THR A 1 -26.30 1.88 -0.16
N LEU A 2 -27.49 1.43 -0.59
CA LEU A 2 -28.12 1.85 -1.87
C LEU A 2 -28.92 3.18 -1.83
N SER A 3 -28.65 4.08 -0.88
CA SER A 3 -29.33 5.39 -0.80
C SER A 3 -28.49 6.47 -1.51
N PRO A 4 -29.09 7.37 -2.32
CA PRO A 4 -30.51 7.45 -2.72
C PRO A 4 -30.91 6.36 -3.72
N ILE A 5 -32.07 5.73 -3.51
CA ILE A 5 -32.49 4.55 -4.28
C ILE A 5 -33.13 4.89 -5.64
N ASP A 6 -33.71 6.09 -5.77
CA ASP A 6 -34.54 6.53 -6.92
C ASP A 6 -33.78 6.63 -8.26
N MET A 7 -32.45 6.61 -8.21
CA MET A 7 -31.58 6.76 -9.36
C MET A 7 -31.19 5.42 -10.01
N TYR A 8 -31.21 4.32 -9.24
CA TYR A 8 -30.80 3.01 -9.73
C TYR A 8 -31.73 2.48 -10.85
N PRO A 9 -33.07 2.58 -10.77
CA PRO A 9 -33.96 2.24 -11.89
C PRO A 9 -33.64 2.97 -13.19
N LYS A 10 -33.27 4.26 -13.08
CA LYS A 10 -33.01 5.15 -14.22
C LYS A 10 -31.67 4.87 -14.88
N ILE A 11 -30.64 4.56 -14.10
CA ILE A 11 -29.29 4.23 -14.61
C ILE A 11 -29.23 2.79 -15.16
N LEU A 12 -29.99 1.86 -14.56
CA LEU A 12 -29.98 0.43 -14.92
C LEU A 12 -31.15 0.03 -15.84
N SER A 13 -31.96 0.98 -16.28
CA SER A 13 -33.05 0.80 -17.27
C SER A 13 -34.11 -0.25 -16.90
N PHE A 14 -34.51 -0.33 -15.62
CA PHE A 14 -35.54 -1.27 -15.17
C PHE A 14 -36.61 -0.60 -14.32
N THR A 15 -37.80 -1.21 -14.26
CA THR A 15 -38.85 -0.83 -13.31
C THR A 15 -38.83 -1.81 -12.13
N PRO A 16 -38.61 -1.36 -10.88
CA PRO A 16 -38.70 -2.25 -9.71
C PRO A 16 -40.15 -2.62 -9.42
N ALA A 17 -40.41 -3.91 -9.17
CA ALA A 17 -41.73 -4.37 -8.72
C ALA A 17 -42.07 -3.89 -7.30
N ILE A 18 -41.05 -3.78 -6.45
CA ILE A 18 -41.11 -3.17 -5.11
C ILE A 18 -39.84 -2.34 -4.95
N MET A 19 -39.96 -1.12 -4.43
CA MET A 19 -38.83 -0.30 -3.99
C MET A 19 -39.10 0.14 -2.55
N GLU A 20 -38.33 -0.38 -1.61
CA GLU A 20 -38.44 -0.01 -0.20
C GLU A 20 -37.12 0.45 0.41
N THR A 21 -37.21 1.17 1.53
CA THR A 21 -36.04 1.62 2.29
C THR A 21 -36.34 1.51 3.78
N PHE A 22 -35.84 0.42 4.37
CA PHE A 22 -35.93 0.12 5.79
C PHE A 22 -35.13 1.11 6.64
N THR A 23 -35.69 1.42 7.80
CA THR A 23 -35.01 2.15 8.89
C THR A 23 -34.15 1.16 9.70
N MET A 24 -33.37 1.66 10.68
CA MET A 24 -32.50 0.81 11.49
C MET A 24 -32.90 0.83 12.97
N THR A 25 -33.31 -0.33 13.50
CA THR A 25 -33.66 -0.49 14.92
C THR A 25 -32.40 -0.40 15.80
N LEU A 26 -32.17 0.79 16.37
CA LEU A 26 -31.13 1.05 17.36
C LEU A 26 -31.65 0.79 18.78
N THR A 27 -30.74 0.45 19.70
CA THR A 27 -31.07 0.19 21.13
C THR A 27 -31.39 1.46 21.92
N ARG A 28 -30.85 2.60 21.49
CA ARG A 28 -31.12 3.96 21.97
C ARG A 28 -30.77 4.94 20.82
N PRO A 29 -30.83 6.28 20.99
CA PRO A 29 -30.35 7.26 19.99
C PRO A 29 -28.82 7.24 19.80
N CYS A 30 -28.29 6.13 19.26
CA CYS A 30 -26.86 5.84 19.11
C CYS A 30 -26.14 6.65 18.02
N ILE A 31 -26.84 7.51 17.28
CA ILE A 31 -26.21 8.41 16.30
C ILE A 31 -26.54 9.86 16.59
N LEU A 32 -25.53 10.71 16.38
CA LEU A 32 -25.68 12.16 16.41
C LEU A 32 -25.30 12.75 15.04
N PRO A 33 -26.22 12.78 14.06
CA PRO A 33 -26.00 13.45 12.79
C PRO A 33 -26.23 14.96 12.91
N MET A 34 -25.29 15.74 12.39
CA MET A 34 -25.29 17.20 12.49
C MET A 34 -24.76 17.84 11.20
N ILE A 35 -25.32 18.97 10.79
CA ILE A 35 -24.77 19.81 9.71
C ILE A 35 -24.18 21.07 10.32
N VAL A 36 -22.85 21.23 10.18
CA VAL A 36 -22.12 22.43 10.60
C VAL A 36 -21.97 23.35 9.38
N THR A 37 -22.59 24.53 9.46
CA THR A 37 -22.75 25.45 8.32
C THR A 37 -21.83 26.66 8.38
N ARG A 38 -21.24 26.94 9.55
CA ARG A 38 -20.49 28.18 9.84
C ARG A 38 -19.44 27.99 10.95
N GLY A 39 -18.39 28.79 10.92
CA GLY A 39 -17.44 28.92 12.02
C GLY A 39 -18.01 29.74 13.18
N ASN A 40 -17.23 29.86 14.26
CA ASN A 40 -17.58 30.74 15.39
C ASN A 40 -17.52 32.22 14.99
N ASP A 41 -16.67 32.55 14.01
CA ASP A 41 -16.62 33.82 13.29
C ASP A 41 -17.82 34.08 12.35
N GLN A 42 -18.84 33.20 12.36
CA GLN A 42 -20.00 33.18 11.48
C GLN A 42 -19.68 32.99 9.98
N ILE A 43 -18.41 32.76 9.60
CA ILE A 43 -18.03 32.55 8.20
C ILE A 43 -18.51 31.17 7.75
N ALA A 44 -19.29 31.14 6.67
CA ALA A 44 -20.09 29.98 6.29
C ALA A 44 -19.25 28.91 5.55
N ILE A 45 -19.00 27.79 6.26
CA ILE A 45 -18.12 26.67 5.87
C ILE A 45 -18.67 25.95 4.63
N THR A 46 -17.84 25.79 3.59
CA THR A 46 -18.21 25.07 2.36
C THR A 46 -17.01 24.69 1.49
N SER A 47 -17.04 23.54 0.82
CA SER A 47 -16.10 23.22 -0.28
C SER A 47 -16.65 23.61 -1.67
N LYS A 48 -17.36 24.75 -1.76
CA LYS A 48 -17.72 25.34 -3.06
C LYS A 48 -16.43 25.79 -3.75
N PHE A 49 -16.29 25.54 -5.06
CA PHE A 49 -15.03 25.75 -5.79
C PHE A 49 -14.41 27.14 -5.54
N GLU A 50 -15.19 28.23 -5.63
CA GLU A 50 -14.68 29.59 -5.42
C GLU A 50 -14.27 29.93 -3.98
N LEU A 51 -14.68 29.13 -2.99
CA LEU A 51 -14.50 29.40 -1.55
C LEU A 51 -13.67 28.33 -0.84
N ARG A 52 -13.31 27.23 -1.52
CA ARG A 52 -12.58 26.11 -0.90
C ARG A 52 -11.16 26.50 -0.48
N GLU A 53 -10.57 27.48 -1.16
CA GLU A 53 -9.23 28.04 -0.95
C GLU A 53 -9.23 29.26 -0.01
N ASP A 54 -10.40 29.67 0.52
CA ASP A 54 -10.49 30.72 1.53
C ASP A 54 -9.86 30.25 2.85
N GLN A 55 -8.80 30.94 3.29
CA GLN A 55 -8.08 30.64 4.53
C GLN A 55 -8.99 30.63 5.76
N SER A 56 -10.08 31.40 5.75
CA SER A 56 -11.08 31.44 6.82
C SER A 56 -11.86 30.12 6.91
N VAL A 57 -12.25 29.56 5.77
CA VAL A 57 -12.94 28.26 5.68
C VAL A 57 -11.99 27.13 6.08
N ILE A 58 -10.74 27.17 5.61
CA ILE A 58 -9.70 26.18 5.95
C ILE A 58 -9.39 26.22 7.46
N ARG A 59 -9.24 27.42 8.04
CA ARG A 59 -9.10 27.62 9.49
C ARG A 59 -10.29 27.04 10.26
N ASN A 60 -11.52 27.30 9.81
CA ASN A 60 -12.72 26.84 10.50
C ASN A 60 -12.88 25.30 10.47
N TYR A 61 -12.48 24.61 9.38
CA TYR A 61 -12.36 23.15 9.41
C TYR A 61 -11.34 22.67 10.47
N GLY A 62 -10.22 23.37 10.62
CA GLY A 62 -9.19 23.06 11.60
C GLY A 62 -9.65 23.27 13.06
N ILE A 63 -10.38 24.36 13.32
CA ILE A 63 -11.00 24.63 14.63
C ILE A 63 -12.03 23.53 14.97
N LEU A 64 -12.89 23.17 14.01
CA LEU A 64 -13.85 22.06 14.18
C LEU A 64 -13.15 20.74 14.54
N LEU A 65 -12.02 20.45 13.88
CA LEU A 65 -11.24 19.25 14.18
C LEU A 65 -10.59 19.31 15.57
N ILE A 66 -10.00 20.43 15.98
CA ILE A 66 -9.41 20.60 17.32
C ILE A 66 -10.47 20.39 18.41
N GLU A 67 -11.63 21.02 18.28
CA GLU A 67 -12.74 20.87 19.23
C GLU A 67 -13.22 19.41 19.33
N MET A 68 -13.37 18.71 18.19
CA MET A 68 -13.72 17.29 18.20
C MET A 68 -12.61 16.42 18.81
N CYS A 69 -11.33 16.71 18.54
CA CYS A 69 -10.21 16.00 19.16
C CYS A 69 -10.17 16.16 20.69
N THR A 70 -10.64 17.30 21.20
CA THR A 70 -10.67 17.63 22.64
C THR A 70 -11.82 16.92 23.38
N HIS A 71 -12.85 16.46 22.66
CA HIS A 71 -14.11 16.02 23.29
C HIS A 71 -14.63 14.64 22.87
N VAL A 72 -14.24 14.12 21.71
CA VAL A 72 -14.62 12.76 21.26
C VAL A 72 -13.57 11.75 21.77
N PRO A 73 -13.96 10.64 22.43
CA PRO A 73 -13.03 9.57 22.80
C PRO A 73 -12.47 8.87 21.56
N ASP A 74 -11.33 8.18 21.73
CA ASP A 74 -10.83 7.20 20.75
C ASP A 74 -10.67 7.73 19.31
N GLY A 75 -11.28 7.10 18.31
CA GLY A 75 -11.07 7.34 16.88
C GLY A 75 -11.97 8.41 16.26
N ILE A 76 -11.35 9.31 15.48
CA ILE A 76 -12.01 10.25 14.57
C ILE A 76 -11.54 9.99 13.13
N VAL A 77 -12.48 9.84 12.19
CA VAL A 77 -12.15 9.73 10.75
C VAL A 77 -12.69 10.94 10.01
N CYS A 78 -11.83 11.61 9.25
CA CYS A 78 -12.18 12.81 8.50
C CYS A 78 -12.10 12.54 7.00
N PHE A 79 -13.19 12.73 6.26
CA PHE A 79 -13.24 12.53 4.81
C PHE A 79 -13.27 13.85 4.05
N PHE A 80 -12.26 14.09 3.22
CA PHE A 80 -12.16 15.20 2.28
C PHE A 80 -12.68 14.84 0.90
N THR A 81 -12.93 15.86 0.07
CA THR A 81 -13.47 15.70 -1.29
C THR A 81 -12.45 15.15 -2.31
N SER A 82 -11.15 15.40 -2.12
CA SER A 82 -10.05 14.85 -2.92
C SER A 82 -8.70 14.92 -2.19
N TYR A 83 -7.71 14.15 -2.63
CA TYR A 83 -6.33 14.17 -2.11
C TYR A 83 -5.71 15.58 -2.19
N ILE A 84 -5.72 16.19 -3.37
CA ILE A 84 -5.22 17.58 -3.60
C ILE A 84 -5.86 18.58 -2.63
N TYR A 85 -7.14 18.43 -2.30
CA TYR A 85 -7.80 19.33 -1.35
C TYR A 85 -7.40 19.06 0.11
N MET A 86 -7.26 17.79 0.48
CA MET A 86 -6.73 17.37 1.78
C MET A 86 -5.29 17.86 1.98
N GLU A 87 -4.41 17.66 1.01
CA GLU A 87 -3.01 18.11 1.01
C GLU A 87 -2.90 19.63 1.21
N HIS A 88 -3.67 20.41 0.43
CA HIS A 88 -3.72 21.86 0.57
C HIS A 88 -4.19 22.29 1.98
N VAL A 89 -5.28 21.70 2.48
CA VAL A 89 -5.80 21.99 3.83
C VAL A 89 -4.78 21.63 4.92
N VAL A 90 -4.12 20.48 4.81
CA VAL A 90 -3.10 20.02 5.76
C VAL A 90 -1.86 20.91 5.73
N ALA A 91 -1.42 21.37 4.55
CA ALA A 91 -0.32 22.32 4.42
C ALA A 91 -0.65 23.65 5.11
N THR A 92 -1.81 24.25 4.85
CA THR A 92 -2.26 25.47 5.54
C THR A 92 -2.43 25.24 7.05
N TRP A 93 -2.91 24.07 7.48
CA TRP A 93 -3.00 23.72 8.91
C TRP A 93 -1.62 23.57 9.57
N TYR A 94 -0.59 23.16 8.83
CA TYR A 94 0.78 23.12 9.32
C TYR A 94 1.33 24.54 9.50
N GLU A 95 1.18 25.40 8.49
CA GLU A 95 1.57 26.82 8.54
C GLU A 95 0.87 27.60 9.66
N LEU A 96 -0.43 27.34 9.90
CA LEU A 96 -1.21 27.95 10.98
C LEU A 96 -1.00 27.28 12.35
N GLY A 97 -0.13 26.27 12.47
CA GLY A 97 0.13 25.55 13.73
C GLY A 97 -1.07 24.73 14.26
N ILE A 98 -2.10 24.50 13.44
CA ILE A 98 -3.31 23.72 13.76
C ILE A 98 -2.96 22.25 13.97
N ILE A 99 -2.06 21.68 13.15
CA ILE A 99 -1.57 20.29 13.30
C ILE A 99 -0.96 20.07 14.71
N GLY A 100 -0.14 21.01 15.17
CA GLY A 100 0.46 20.97 16.51
C GLY A 100 -0.52 21.17 17.67
N GLN A 101 -1.75 21.62 17.40
CA GLN A 101 -2.84 21.66 18.38
C GLN A 101 -3.60 20.33 18.41
N ILE A 102 -3.92 19.75 17.25
CA ILE A 102 -4.53 18.41 17.12
C ILE A 102 -3.67 17.35 17.83
N GLN A 103 -2.35 17.37 17.59
CA GLN A 103 -1.40 16.39 18.13
C GLN A 103 -1.26 16.41 19.67
N LYS A 104 -1.70 17.49 20.35
CA LYS A 104 -1.77 17.53 21.83
C LYS A 104 -2.80 16.54 22.37
N TYR A 105 -3.89 16.32 21.63
CA TYR A 105 -5.00 15.48 22.05
C TYR A 105 -4.92 14.07 21.43
N LYS A 106 -4.77 13.97 20.11
CA LYS A 106 -4.83 12.69 19.36
C LYS A 106 -3.67 12.55 18.38
N LEU A 107 -3.25 11.32 18.11
CA LEU A 107 -2.25 11.07 17.05
C LEU A 107 -2.88 11.26 15.65
N LEU A 108 -2.15 11.85 14.72
CA LEU A 108 -2.65 12.19 13.38
C LEU A 108 -2.04 11.26 12.33
N PHE A 109 -2.91 10.66 11.52
CA PHE A 109 -2.58 9.79 10.39
C PHE A 109 -3.29 10.30 9.13
N ILE A 110 -2.74 10.03 7.95
CA ILE A 110 -3.22 10.56 6.67
C ILE A 110 -3.19 9.44 5.63
N GLU A 111 -4.29 9.28 4.89
CA GLU A 111 -4.42 8.43 3.71
C GLU A 111 -3.64 9.04 2.54
N THR A 112 -2.79 8.25 1.89
CA THR A 112 -2.08 8.66 0.66
C THR A 112 -2.65 7.90 -0.55
N PRO A 113 -2.39 8.35 -1.78
CA PRO A 113 -2.76 7.57 -2.97
C PRO A 113 -2.14 6.16 -2.97
N ASP A 114 -0.99 5.95 -2.31
CA ASP A 114 -0.31 4.66 -2.18
C ASP A 114 -1.09 3.67 -1.28
N SER A 115 -1.18 2.41 -1.71
CA SER A 115 -1.93 1.36 -1.01
C SER A 115 -1.28 0.91 0.30
N ILE A 116 0.05 0.87 0.32
CA ILE A 116 0.86 0.27 1.39
C ILE A 116 1.02 1.29 2.52
N GLU A 117 1.27 2.55 2.17
CA GLU A 117 1.27 3.66 3.13
C GLU A 117 -0.09 3.87 3.77
N THR A 118 -1.18 3.85 2.99
CA THR A 118 -2.55 3.92 3.54
C THR A 118 -2.87 2.77 4.47
N SER A 119 -2.47 1.54 4.12
CA SER A 119 -2.65 0.36 4.98
C SER A 119 -1.87 0.49 6.30
N LEU A 120 -0.66 1.06 6.23
CA LEU A 120 0.21 1.31 7.38
C LEU A 120 -0.30 2.47 8.26
N ALA A 121 -0.81 3.55 7.66
CA ALA A 121 -1.43 4.67 8.36
C ALA A 121 -2.69 4.22 9.10
N LEU A 122 -3.53 3.40 8.46
CA LEU A 122 -4.72 2.78 9.07
C LEU A 122 -4.35 1.85 10.24
N TYR A 123 -3.37 0.96 10.07
CA TYR A 123 -2.92 0.06 11.12
C TYR A 123 -2.40 0.83 12.35
N ASN A 124 -1.62 1.89 12.12
CA ASN A 124 -1.13 2.74 13.21
C ASN A 124 -2.26 3.58 13.85
N TYR A 125 -3.27 4.02 13.08
CA TYR A 125 -4.49 4.65 13.60
C TYR A 125 -5.26 3.71 14.53
N GLN A 126 -5.47 2.45 14.13
CA GLN A 126 -6.11 1.42 14.95
C GLN A 126 -5.32 1.19 16.24
N LYS A 127 -4.01 0.90 16.13
CA LYS A 127 -3.11 0.75 17.30
C LYS A 127 -3.11 1.98 18.21
N ALA A 128 -3.26 3.20 17.67
CA ALA A 128 -3.33 4.43 18.47
C ALA A 128 -4.68 4.63 19.20
N CYS A 129 -5.77 4.12 18.64
CA CYS A 129 -7.08 4.07 19.31
C CYS A 129 -7.08 3.00 20.42
N ASP A 130 -6.57 1.79 20.14
CA ASP A 130 -6.52 0.68 21.09
C ASP A 130 -5.67 0.99 22.34
N ASN A 131 -4.68 1.87 22.21
CA ASN A 131 -3.86 2.37 23.32
C ASN A 131 -4.49 3.56 24.09
N GLY A 132 -5.78 3.87 23.89
CA GLY A 132 -6.55 4.81 24.70
C GLY A 132 -6.23 6.30 24.55
N ARG A 133 -5.16 6.69 23.83
CA ARG A 133 -4.91 8.09 23.45
C ARG A 133 -5.90 8.57 22.37
N GLY A 134 -6.35 7.67 21.52
CA GLY A 134 -7.18 8.00 20.36
C GLY A 134 -6.38 8.64 19.23
N ALA A 135 -7.01 8.68 18.06
CA ALA A 135 -6.36 9.08 16.83
C ALA A 135 -7.32 9.81 15.87
N VAL A 136 -6.73 10.50 14.90
CA VAL A 136 -7.40 11.12 13.77
C VAL A 136 -6.84 10.48 12.50
N LEU A 137 -7.71 9.99 11.62
CA LEU A 137 -7.34 9.59 10.26
C LEU A 137 -7.94 10.57 9.27
N LEU A 138 -7.08 11.31 8.55
CA LEU A 138 -7.50 12.13 7.42
C LEU A 138 -7.54 11.24 6.17
N SER A 139 -8.67 11.25 5.49
CA SER A 139 -9.02 10.35 4.40
C SER A 139 -9.76 11.06 3.28
N VAL A 140 -9.94 10.39 2.15
CA VAL A 140 -10.68 10.92 0.99
C VAL A 140 -11.97 10.13 0.79
N ALA A 141 -13.08 10.81 0.52
CA ALA A 141 -14.41 10.22 0.36
C ALA A 141 -14.60 9.33 -0.90
N ARG A 142 -13.51 9.14 -1.66
CA ARG A 142 -13.35 8.26 -2.83
C ARG A 142 -12.01 7.51 -2.75
N GLY A 143 -11.39 7.49 -1.58
CA GLY A 143 -10.14 6.80 -1.26
C GLY A 143 -10.40 5.36 -0.80
N LYS A 144 -9.31 4.61 -0.62
CA LYS A 144 -9.33 3.19 -0.22
C LYS A 144 -10.01 3.01 1.14
N VAL A 145 -9.82 3.97 2.05
CA VAL A 145 -10.46 3.99 3.37
C VAL A 145 -11.98 4.18 3.29
N SER A 146 -12.48 4.91 2.29
CA SER A 146 -13.92 5.12 2.11
C SER A 146 -14.67 3.88 1.60
N GLU A 147 -13.97 2.91 1.00
CA GLU A 147 -14.58 1.74 0.35
C GLU A 147 -14.31 0.43 1.11
N GLY A 148 -13.06 0.13 1.45
CA GLY A 148 -12.64 -1.21 1.89
C GLY A 148 -12.36 -1.41 3.38
N VAL A 149 -12.50 -0.38 4.22
CA VAL A 149 -12.01 -0.40 5.60
C VAL A 149 -13.12 -0.47 6.64
N ASP A 150 -13.03 -1.43 7.56
CA ASP A 150 -13.93 -1.47 8.71
C ASP A 150 -13.43 -0.62 9.89
N PHE A 151 -14.38 -0.07 10.65
CA PHE A 151 -14.15 0.86 11.75
C PHE A 151 -15.03 0.43 12.93
N ASP A 152 -14.65 -0.68 13.55
CA ASP A 152 -15.39 -1.27 14.66
C ASP A 152 -15.34 -0.41 15.92
N ASN A 153 -16.51 -0.15 16.49
CA ASN A 153 -16.68 0.43 17.82
C ASN A 153 -15.90 1.75 18.03
N HIS A 154 -14.90 1.74 18.91
CA HIS A 154 -14.11 2.92 19.31
C HIS A 154 -13.30 3.52 18.15
N LEU A 155 -13.08 2.75 17.08
CA LEU A 155 -12.41 3.21 15.86
C LEU A 155 -13.23 4.23 15.03
N GLY A 156 -14.54 4.34 15.27
CA GLY A 156 -15.48 5.14 14.46
C GLY A 156 -16.26 6.23 15.21
N ARG A 157 -15.86 6.59 16.45
CA ARG A 157 -16.65 7.42 17.40
C ARG A 157 -17.09 8.78 16.83
N CYS A 158 -16.34 9.38 15.92
CA CYS A 158 -16.80 10.50 15.10
C CYS A 158 -16.31 10.38 13.66
N VAL A 159 -17.21 10.58 12.69
CA VAL A 159 -16.86 10.79 11.28
C VAL A 159 -17.22 12.21 10.87
N ILE A 160 -16.24 12.94 10.32
CA ILE A 160 -16.39 14.30 9.81
C ILE A 160 -16.27 14.30 8.29
N MET A 161 -17.29 14.78 7.59
CA MET A 161 -17.33 14.96 6.14
C MET A 161 -17.01 16.42 5.81
N PHE A 162 -15.76 16.69 5.40
CA PHE A 162 -15.28 18.02 5.03
C PHE A 162 -15.67 18.36 3.59
N GLY A 163 -16.83 19.01 3.43
CA GLY A 163 -17.37 19.38 2.13
C GLY A 163 -18.27 18.32 1.48
N ILE A 164 -18.68 18.56 0.23
CA ILE A 164 -19.47 17.60 -0.56
C ILE A 164 -18.58 16.94 -1.62
N PRO A 165 -18.45 15.60 -1.67
CA PRO A 165 -17.47 14.89 -2.51
C PRO A 165 -17.94 14.74 -3.97
N TYR A 166 -18.13 15.87 -4.64
CA TYR A 166 -18.38 15.93 -6.08
C TYR A 166 -17.18 15.42 -6.89
N VAL A 167 -17.45 14.72 -8.01
CA VAL A 167 -16.41 14.32 -8.97
C VAL A 167 -15.85 15.55 -9.68
N TYR A 168 -14.58 15.49 -10.08
CA TYR A 168 -13.96 16.50 -10.94
C TYR A 168 -14.60 16.54 -12.33
N THR A 169 -15.36 17.61 -12.62
CA THR A 169 -16.24 17.73 -13.81
C THR A 169 -15.51 17.92 -15.14
N GLN A 170 -14.21 18.21 -15.13
CA GLN A 170 -13.39 18.36 -16.35
C GLN A 170 -12.76 17.04 -16.83
N SER A 171 -13.08 15.91 -16.19
CA SER A 171 -12.68 14.58 -16.69
C SER A 171 -13.46 14.21 -17.95
N ARG A 172 -12.75 13.98 -19.07
CA ARG A 172 -13.35 13.55 -20.35
C ARG A 172 -14.19 12.28 -20.22
N ILE A 173 -13.79 11.34 -19.36
CA ILE A 173 -14.53 10.09 -19.09
C ILE A 173 -15.86 10.38 -18.39
N LEU A 174 -15.87 11.34 -17.47
CA LEU A 174 -17.09 11.76 -16.80
C LEU A 174 -18.00 12.54 -17.75
N GLN A 175 -17.46 13.43 -18.58
CA GLN A 175 -18.22 14.17 -19.60
C GLN A 175 -18.92 13.20 -20.56
N ALA A 176 -18.18 12.26 -21.17
CA ALA A 176 -18.77 11.23 -22.04
C ALA A 176 -19.84 10.37 -21.33
N ARG A 177 -19.66 10.05 -20.04
CA ARG A 177 -20.70 9.37 -19.24
C ARG A 177 -21.92 10.27 -19.00
N LEU A 178 -21.73 11.55 -18.72
CA LEU A 178 -22.80 12.51 -18.48
C LEU A 178 -23.64 12.76 -19.75
N ASP A 179 -22.98 12.89 -20.90
CA ASP A 179 -23.65 13.02 -22.20
C ASP A 179 -24.43 11.76 -22.55
N TYR A 180 -23.82 10.58 -22.39
CA TYR A 180 -24.53 9.29 -22.56
C TYR A 180 -25.77 9.17 -21.65
N LEU A 181 -25.68 9.60 -20.38
CA LEU A 181 -26.81 9.59 -19.44
C LEU A 181 -27.90 10.64 -19.77
N ARG A 182 -27.51 11.79 -20.32
CA ARG A 182 -28.41 12.83 -20.85
C ARG A 182 -29.18 12.33 -22.07
N GLU A 183 -28.47 11.73 -23.04
CA GLU A 183 -29.04 11.30 -24.30
C GLU A 183 -29.93 10.06 -24.15
N ASN A 184 -29.46 9.01 -23.48
CA ASN A 184 -30.10 7.70 -23.48
C ASN A 184 -31.08 7.49 -22.30
N PHE A 185 -30.94 8.26 -21.21
CA PHE A 185 -31.77 8.11 -20.00
C PHE A 185 -32.41 9.42 -19.53
N HIS A 186 -32.19 10.53 -20.26
CA HIS A 186 -32.69 11.87 -19.93
C HIS A 186 -32.31 12.36 -18.51
N ILE A 187 -31.21 11.84 -17.96
CA ILE A 187 -30.69 12.21 -16.65
C ILE A 187 -29.86 13.50 -16.80
N ARG A 188 -30.27 14.57 -16.11
CA ARG A 188 -29.52 15.83 -16.09
C ARG A 188 -28.23 15.68 -15.28
N GLU A 189 -27.16 16.33 -15.73
CA GLU A 189 -25.83 16.25 -15.09
C GLU A 189 -25.87 16.50 -13.57
N ASN A 190 -26.52 17.58 -13.15
CA ASN A 190 -26.62 17.96 -11.74
C ASN A 190 -27.35 16.93 -10.87
N ASP A 191 -28.29 16.16 -11.45
CA ASP A 191 -28.98 15.09 -10.73
C ASP A 191 -28.04 13.91 -10.50
N PHE A 192 -27.29 13.49 -11.52
CA PHE A 192 -26.29 12.43 -11.42
C PHE A 192 -25.12 12.81 -10.51
N LEU A 193 -24.53 13.99 -10.70
CA LEU A 193 -23.42 14.48 -9.89
C LEU A 193 -23.80 14.61 -8.41
N THR A 194 -25.04 15.06 -8.13
CA THR A 194 -25.52 15.16 -6.74
C THR A 194 -25.93 13.80 -6.17
N PHE A 195 -26.47 12.87 -6.98
CA PHE A 195 -26.68 11.48 -6.57
C PHE A 195 -25.36 10.82 -6.15
N ASP A 196 -24.35 10.84 -7.03
CA ASP A 196 -23.08 10.14 -6.76
C ASP A 196 -22.29 10.80 -5.62
N ALA A 197 -22.31 12.13 -5.49
CA ALA A 197 -21.70 12.80 -4.35
C ALA A 197 -22.40 12.45 -3.01
N MET A 198 -23.74 12.39 -2.97
CA MET A 198 -24.47 12.01 -1.76
C MET A 198 -24.30 10.53 -1.42
N ARG A 199 -24.18 9.64 -2.43
CA ARG A 199 -23.87 8.21 -2.24
C ARG A 199 -22.54 8.02 -1.52
N HIS A 200 -21.47 8.69 -1.98
CA HIS A 200 -20.15 8.62 -1.32
C HIS A 200 -20.17 9.27 0.06
N ALA A 201 -20.86 10.41 0.23
CA ALA A 201 -21.01 11.05 1.54
C ALA A 201 -21.67 10.10 2.56
N ALA A 202 -22.75 9.42 2.16
CA ALA A 202 -23.45 8.41 2.96
C ALA A 202 -22.58 7.18 3.26
N GLN A 203 -21.77 6.73 2.29
CA GLN A 203 -20.84 5.61 2.42
C GLN A 203 -19.71 5.90 3.44
N CYS A 204 -19.27 7.15 3.54
CA CYS A 204 -18.30 7.59 4.55
C CYS A 204 -18.90 7.71 5.95
N VAL A 205 -19.96 8.51 6.14
CA VAL A 205 -20.56 8.71 7.48
C VAL A 205 -21.23 7.44 8.02
N GLY A 206 -21.65 6.53 7.14
CA GLY A 206 -22.16 5.22 7.51
C GLY A 206 -21.13 4.29 8.18
N ARG A 207 -19.84 4.66 8.24
CA ARG A 207 -18.81 3.86 8.93
C ARG A 207 -18.78 4.03 10.45
N VAL A 208 -19.57 4.95 11.00
CA VAL A 208 -19.71 5.27 12.45
C VAL A 208 -20.34 4.14 13.29
N LEU A 209 -21.10 3.23 12.68
CA LEU A 209 -21.83 2.18 13.39
C LEU A 209 -21.52 0.79 12.83
N ARG A 210 -21.16 -0.15 13.70
CA ARG A 210 -20.97 -1.58 13.35
C ARG A 210 -21.84 -2.55 14.15
N GLY A 211 -22.44 -2.13 15.26
CA GLY A 211 -23.35 -2.96 16.07
C GLY A 211 -24.57 -2.20 16.62
N LYS A 212 -25.59 -2.94 17.07
CA LYS A 212 -26.81 -2.35 17.68
C LYS A 212 -26.55 -1.59 19.00
N SER A 213 -25.46 -1.92 19.68
CA SER A 213 -24.95 -1.29 20.91
C SER A 213 -23.85 -0.25 20.66
N ASP A 214 -23.41 -0.12 19.42
CA ASP A 214 -22.37 0.83 19.01
C ASP A 214 -22.95 2.25 18.91
N TYR A 215 -22.11 3.28 18.96
CA TYR A 215 -22.55 4.68 18.88
C TYR A 215 -21.51 5.64 18.32
N GLY A 216 -21.95 6.70 17.63
CA GLY A 216 -21.04 7.80 17.30
C GLY A 216 -21.66 8.97 16.55
N ILE A 217 -20.80 9.91 16.18
CA ILE A 217 -21.16 11.25 15.71
C ILE A 217 -20.92 11.36 14.19
N MET A 218 -21.86 11.96 13.46
CA MET A 218 -21.77 12.14 12.00
C MET A 218 -21.84 13.64 11.66
N ILE A 219 -20.70 14.26 11.36
CA ILE A 219 -20.62 15.71 11.12
C ILE A 219 -20.52 16.00 9.62
N PHE A 220 -21.56 16.63 9.07
CA PHE A 220 -21.62 17.13 7.71
C PHE A 220 -21.14 18.60 7.67
N ALA A 221 -19.83 18.82 7.49
CA ALA A 221 -19.22 20.15 7.49
C ALA A 221 -19.31 20.82 6.12
N ASP A 222 -20.53 21.19 5.69
CA ASP A 222 -20.76 22.07 4.55
C ASP A 222 -22.17 22.67 4.59
N LYS A 223 -22.29 24.01 4.52
CA LYS A 223 -23.58 24.71 4.45
C LYS A 223 -24.50 24.23 3.31
N ARG A 224 -23.94 23.63 2.26
CA ARG A 224 -24.71 23.08 1.13
C ARG A 224 -25.52 21.85 1.51
N PHE A 225 -25.19 21.10 2.57
CA PHE A 225 -26.00 19.95 3.02
C PHE A 225 -27.39 20.33 3.52
N LEU A 226 -27.59 21.58 4.00
CA LEU A 226 -28.89 22.13 4.41
C LEU A 226 -29.90 22.23 3.25
N ARG A 227 -29.44 22.27 1.99
CA ARG A 227 -30.33 22.36 0.81
C ARG A 227 -31.17 21.09 0.65
N SER A 228 -32.45 21.24 0.33
CA SER A 228 -33.39 20.12 0.12
C SER A 228 -32.85 19.07 -0.86
N ASP A 229 -32.26 19.50 -1.99
CA ASP A 229 -31.69 18.62 -3.03
C ASP A 229 -30.52 17.73 -2.56
N LYS A 230 -30.03 17.94 -1.33
CA LYS A 230 -28.99 17.16 -0.64
C LYS A 230 -29.50 16.54 0.65
N ARG A 231 -30.19 17.29 1.53
CA ARG A 231 -30.72 16.77 2.80
C ARG A 231 -31.65 15.58 2.59
N GLN A 232 -32.55 15.65 1.60
CA GLN A 232 -33.46 14.55 1.24
C GLN A 232 -32.74 13.32 0.66
N LYS A 233 -31.47 13.46 0.24
CA LYS A 233 -30.61 12.39 -0.32
C LYS A 233 -29.69 11.75 0.72
N ILE A 234 -29.74 12.19 1.98
CA ILE A 234 -29.16 11.47 3.12
C ILE A 234 -30.01 10.20 3.37
N PRO A 235 -29.45 9.05 3.80
CA PRO A 235 -30.24 7.86 4.13
C PRO A 235 -31.35 8.14 5.15
N LYS A 236 -32.55 7.53 5.00
CA LYS A 236 -33.71 7.75 5.90
C LYS A 236 -33.33 7.59 7.38
N TRP A 237 -32.67 6.49 7.72
CA TRP A 237 -32.21 6.17 9.09
C TRP A 237 -31.22 7.19 9.69
N ILE A 238 -30.63 8.09 8.89
CA ILE A 238 -29.86 9.24 9.38
C ILE A 238 -30.76 10.49 9.45
N GLN A 239 -31.64 10.70 8.46
CA GLN A 239 -32.61 11.81 8.47
C GLN A 239 -33.53 11.77 9.70
N GLU A 240 -33.94 10.58 10.15
CA GLU A 240 -34.77 10.35 11.36
C GLU A 240 -34.16 10.94 12.63
N TYR A 241 -32.83 11.05 12.72
CA TYR A 241 -32.11 11.65 13.85
C TYR A 241 -31.55 13.05 13.54
N LEU A 242 -31.74 13.57 12.31
CA LEU A 242 -31.25 14.88 11.85
C LEU A 242 -32.37 15.93 11.86
N SER A 243 -32.81 16.28 13.08
CA SER A 243 -33.80 17.33 13.33
C SER A 243 -33.31 18.71 12.85
N ASP A 244 -34.23 19.66 12.66
CA ASP A 244 -33.88 21.01 12.18
C ASP A 244 -32.93 21.75 13.13
N SER A 245 -33.01 21.49 14.44
CA SER A 245 -32.06 21.99 15.44
C SER A 245 -30.63 21.47 15.27
N LEU A 246 -30.42 20.38 14.53
CA LEU A 246 -29.11 19.81 14.22
C LEU A 246 -28.64 20.14 12.78
N ALA A 247 -29.48 20.82 11.98
CA ALA A 247 -29.25 21.03 10.55
C ALA A 247 -28.56 22.36 10.18
N ASN A 248 -28.35 23.27 11.14
CA ASN A 248 -27.75 24.59 10.88
C ASN A 248 -26.87 25.10 12.04
N LEU A 249 -25.81 24.37 12.37
CA LEU A 249 -24.96 24.64 13.53
C LEU A 249 -23.70 25.46 13.20
N SER A 250 -23.29 26.32 14.11
CA SER A 250 -21.89 26.74 14.27
C SER A 250 -21.05 25.66 14.97
N ILE A 251 -19.73 25.82 14.97
CA ILE A 251 -18.82 24.88 15.65
C ILE A 251 -19.11 24.86 17.17
N GLU A 252 -19.29 26.01 17.81
CA GLU A 252 -19.61 26.08 19.25
C GLU A 252 -20.94 25.41 19.60
N GLU A 253 -22.01 25.67 18.83
CA GLU A 253 -23.32 25.02 19.03
C GLU A 253 -23.19 23.49 18.90
N CYS A 254 -22.46 23.01 17.87
CA CYS A 254 -22.16 21.60 17.67
C CYS A 254 -21.39 20.99 18.85
N VAL A 255 -20.41 21.70 19.40
CA VAL A 255 -19.59 21.24 20.53
C VAL A 255 -20.40 21.07 21.81
N GLN A 256 -21.34 21.96 22.11
CA GLN A 256 -22.20 21.81 23.30
C GLN A 256 -23.13 20.60 23.18
N ILE A 257 -23.65 20.33 21.99
CA ILE A 257 -24.51 19.17 21.71
C ILE A 257 -23.70 17.86 21.84
N VAL A 258 -22.49 17.81 21.26
CA VAL A 258 -21.55 16.68 21.42
C VAL A 258 -21.22 16.42 22.89
N LYS A 259 -20.89 17.48 23.67
CA LYS A 259 -20.59 17.40 25.10
C LYS A 259 -21.73 16.85 25.95
N LYS A 260 -22.99 17.12 25.58
CA LYS A 260 -24.16 16.54 26.23
C LYS A 260 -24.33 15.08 25.83
N TRP A 261 -24.46 14.82 24.53
CA TRP A 261 -24.79 13.51 23.98
C TRP A 261 -23.75 12.43 24.34
N LEU A 262 -22.45 12.77 24.38
CA LEU A 262 -21.42 11.82 24.84
C LEU A 262 -21.54 11.46 26.33
N LYS A 263 -22.04 12.35 27.19
CA LYS A 263 -22.34 12.02 28.60
C LYS A 263 -23.54 11.09 28.71
N ASP A 264 -24.55 11.31 27.89
CA ASP A 264 -25.74 10.45 27.80
C ASP A 264 -25.36 9.05 27.28
N MET A 265 -24.49 8.97 26.27
CA MET A 265 -23.95 7.70 25.75
C MET A 265 -22.99 6.99 26.73
N ALA A 266 -22.28 7.73 27.59
CA ALA A 266 -21.42 7.16 28.62
C ALA A 266 -22.18 6.50 29.78
N GLN A 267 -23.51 6.67 29.88
CA GLN A 267 -24.31 5.97 30.89
C GLN A 267 -24.48 4.48 30.52
N PRO A 268 -24.42 3.56 31.51
CA PRO A 268 -24.68 2.14 31.29
C PRO A 268 -26.09 1.89 30.74
N LEU A 269 -26.19 1.06 29.70
CA LEU A 269 -27.46 0.52 29.21
C LEU A 269 -27.97 -0.58 30.15
N ARG A 270 -29.15 -0.41 30.75
CA ARG A 270 -29.81 -1.47 31.52
C ARG A 270 -30.66 -2.33 30.58
N GLN A 271 -31.01 -3.54 31.02
CA GLN A 271 -31.87 -4.43 30.25
C GLN A 271 -33.32 -3.93 30.20
N GLU A 272 -33.76 -3.23 31.26
CA GLU A 272 -35.04 -2.51 31.33
C GLU A 272 -35.19 -1.48 30.21
N ASP A 273 -34.13 -0.70 29.93
CA ASP A 273 -34.12 0.38 28.93
C ASP A 273 -34.28 -0.12 27.48
N GLN A 274 -34.29 -1.45 27.27
CA GLN A 274 -34.43 -2.10 25.96
C GLN A 274 -35.82 -2.74 25.75
N LEU A 275 -36.64 -2.83 26.79
CA LEU A 275 -37.98 -3.43 26.72
C LEU A 275 -38.91 -2.54 25.88
N GLY A 276 -39.55 -3.15 24.87
CA GLY A 276 -40.38 -2.45 23.88
C GLY A 276 -39.60 -1.90 22.67
N ILE A 277 -38.26 -1.83 22.71
CA ILE A 277 -37.43 -1.24 21.65
C ILE A 277 -36.61 -2.31 20.91
N SER A 278 -35.80 -3.08 21.66
CA SER A 278 -34.95 -4.15 21.11
C SER A 278 -35.14 -5.51 21.78
N LEU A 279 -35.86 -5.55 22.91
CA LEU A 279 -36.37 -6.74 23.57
C LEU A 279 -37.90 -6.61 23.69
N LEU A 280 -38.65 -7.66 23.35
CA LEU A 280 -40.11 -7.68 23.50
C LEU A 280 -40.53 -8.69 24.58
N THR A 281 -41.55 -8.35 25.36
CA THR A 281 -42.21 -9.28 26.27
C THR A 281 -43.35 -10.00 25.55
N GLU A 282 -43.85 -11.08 26.14
CA GLU A 282 -45.04 -11.79 25.63
C GLU A 282 -46.26 -10.84 25.58
N GLU A 283 -46.43 -9.97 26.58
CA GLU A 283 -47.47 -8.92 26.58
C GLU A 283 -47.29 -7.89 25.44
N HIS A 284 -46.05 -7.48 25.13
CA HIS A 284 -45.80 -6.59 23.99
C HIS A 284 -46.15 -7.26 22.66
N LEU A 285 -45.85 -8.56 22.51
CA LEU A 285 -46.20 -9.35 21.31
C LEU A 285 -47.71 -9.57 21.16
N LEU A 286 -48.45 -9.65 22.27
CA LEU A 286 -49.91 -9.80 22.32
C LEU A 286 -50.67 -8.46 22.19
N SER A 287 -49.97 -7.32 22.06
CA SER A 287 -50.59 -6.01 21.94
C SER A 287 -51.24 -5.76 20.56
N ASN A 288 -52.36 -5.02 20.56
CA ASN A 288 -53.14 -4.74 19.35
C ASN A 288 -52.40 -3.94 18.26
N GLU A 289 -51.29 -3.27 18.59
CA GLU A 289 -50.44 -2.58 17.61
C GLU A 289 -49.53 -3.56 16.86
N VAL A 290 -49.00 -4.57 17.54
CA VAL A 290 -48.17 -5.63 16.93
C VAL A 290 -49.03 -6.54 16.05
N LEU A 291 -50.22 -6.94 16.50
CA LEU A 291 -51.15 -7.76 15.73
C LEU A 291 -51.49 -7.15 14.35
N LYS A 292 -51.74 -5.83 14.29
CA LYS A 292 -52.00 -5.12 13.02
C LYS A 292 -50.83 -5.13 12.04
N HIS A 293 -49.59 -5.16 12.53
CA HIS A 293 -48.41 -5.28 11.66
C HIS A 293 -48.14 -6.71 11.18
N LEU A 294 -48.62 -7.73 11.92
CA LEU A 294 -48.47 -9.14 11.55
C LEU A 294 -49.48 -9.59 10.48
N GLU A 295 -50.72 -9.08 10.50
CA GLU A 295 -51.74 -9.42 9.49
C GLU A 295 -51.40 -8.93 8.07
N GLN A 296 -50.72 -7.79 7.94
CA GLN A 296 -50.35 -7.24 6.63
C GLN A 296 -49.13 -7.91 5.98
N SER A 297 -48.40 -8.78 6.70
CA SER A 297 -47.10 -9.30 6.29
C SER A 297 -47.06 -10.82 6.06
N SER A 298 -48.22 -11.51 6.15
CA SER A 298 -48.29 -12.97 6.26
C SER A 298 -49.18 -13.66 5.21
N SER A 299 -48.83 -13.54 3.92
CA SER A 299 -49.28 -14.52 2.92
C SER A 299 -48.19 -14.88 1.89
N ASN A 300 -47.99 -16.19 1.70
CA ASN A 300 -47.18 -16.82 0.65
C ASN A 300 -45.66 -16.56 0.65
N VAL A 301 -45.00 -16.89 1.76
CA VAL A 301 -43.72 -17.62 1.67
C VAL A 301 -44.04 -19.12 1.64
N ASN A 302 -43.40 -19.88 0.75
CA ASN A 302 -43.31 -21.33 0.86
C ASN A 302 -41.82 -21.71 0.91
N THR A 303 -41.43 -22.42 1.97
CA THR A 303 -40.02 -22.49 2.41
C THR A 303 -39.45 -23.89 2.26
N THR A 304 -38.19 -24.01 1.82
CA THR A 304 -37.36 -25.21 2.00
C THR A 304 -35.88 -24.79 2.01
N THR A 305 -35.39 -24.12 3.06
CA THR A 305 -34.79 -24.68 4.30
C THR A 305 -33.42 -25.37 4.11
N LEU A 306 -32.50 -25.14 5.06
CA LEU A 306 -31.14 -25.70 5.24
C LEU A 306 -29.98 -24.99 4.52
N THR A 307 -28.81 -24.68 5.11
CA THR A 307 -28.44 -24.25 6.49
C THR A 307 -26.96 -23.80 6.52
N THR A 308 -26.64 -22.86 7.43
CA THR A 308 -25.33 -22.67 8.13
C THR A 308 -23.99 -22.43 7.40
N THR A 309 -23.40 -21.25 7.71
CA THR A 309 -22.02 -20.98 8.20
C THR A 309 -20.76 -20.94 7.29
N VAL A 310 -20.22 -19.70 7.17
CA VAL A 310 -18.83 -19.26 7.48
C VAL A 310 -17.69 -19.45 6.45
N SER A 311 -16.83 -18.43 6.42
CA SER A 311 -15.59 -18.14 5.66
C SER A 311 -14.35 -18.96 6.11
N PRO A 312 -13.10 -18.72 5.63
CA PRO A 312 -12.62 -17.88 4.53
C PRO A 312 -11.58 -18.52 3.56
N ASP A 313 -11.55 -18.03 2.31
CA ASP A 313 -10.43 -17.30 1.65
C ASP A 313 -9.01 -17.25 2.29
N PRO A 314 -7.91 -17.00 1.53
CA PRO A 314 -7.57 -17.39 0.13
C PRO A 314 -6.03 -17.66 -0.13
N ILE A 315 -5.58 -17.61 -1.41
CA ILE A 315 -4.24 -17.18 -1.96
C ILE A 315 -3.15 -18.26 -2.35
N ARG A 316 -2.39 -18.31 -3.50
CA ARG A 316 -2.24 -17.63 -4.87
C ARG A 316 -0.70 -17.89 -5.46
N ASP A 317 -0.11 -17.90 -6.74
CA ASP A 317 1.40 -17.58 -7.22
C ASP A 317 2.39 -18.51 -8.15
N ASN A 318 3.12 -18.07 -9.28
CA ASN A 318 4.64 -18.16 -9.72
C ASN A 318 5.24 -17.70 -11.20
N GLY A 319 6.52 -17.14 -11.44
CA GLY A 319 7.15 -16.29 -12.61
C GLY A 319 8.73 -16.25 -13.19
N ASP A 320 9.40 -15.14 -13.72
CA ASP A 320 10.91 -14.58 -13.82
C ASP A 320 12.01 -14.27 -15.00
N ALA A 321 13.05 -13.38 -14.70
CA ALA A 321 14.55 -13.05 -14.92
C ALA A 321 15.41 -12.52 -16.16
N GLY A 322 16.69 -11.95 -16.19
CA GLY A 322 17.83 -11.38 -15.30
C GLY A 322 19.22 -10.83 -15.93
N VAL A 323 20.04 -9.84 -15.35
CA VAL A 323 21.38 -9.19 -15.83
C VAL A 323 22.44 -8.64 -14.72
N TYR A 324 23.70 -8.11 -15.02
CA TYR A 324 24.85 -7.68 -14.08
C TYR A 324 24.95 -6.13 -13.70
N VAL A 325 26.03 -5.33 -13.42
CA VAL A 325 27.54 -5.21 -13.62
C VAL A 325 28.24 -4.39 -12.44
N PRO A 326 29.53 -4.59 -12.00
CA PRO A 326 30.14 -4.03 -10.74
C PRO A 326 31.51 -3.26 -10.82
N GLU A 327 32.04 -2.68 -9.71
CA GLU A 327 33.49 -2.68 -9.24
C GLU A 327 33.72 -2.00 -7.84
N LYS A 328 35.00 -1.84 -7.40
CA LYS A 328 35.57 -1.84 -6.03
C LYS A 328 35.49 -0.57 -5.13
N LEU A 329 34.50 0.32 -5.27
CA LEU A 329 34.62 1.75 -4.86
C LEU A 329 33.94 2.22 -3.54
N ALA A 330 33.56 1.33 -2.61
CA ALA A 330 32.58 1.67 -1.57
C ALA A 330 33.07 2.45 -0.32
N ILE A 331 34.27 2.19 0.21
CA ILE A 331 34.57 2.45 1.64
C ILE A 331 34.90 3.93 1.97
N GLU A 332 35.55 4.66 1.06
CA GLU A 332 36.00 6.05 1.32
C GLU A 332 35.10 7.13 0.71
N ASN A 333 34.08 6.77 -0.05
CA ASN A 333 33.28 7.73 -0.79
C ASN A 333 32.12 8.29 0.07
N PRO A 334 32.14 9.59 0.46
CA PRO A 334 31.08 10.17 1.29
C PRO A 334 29.72 10.21 0.59
N ASN A 335 29.68 10.10 -0.74
CA ASN A 335 28.47 10.17 -1.55
C ASN A 335 27.82 8.78 -1.79
N ILE A 336 28.27 7.74 -1.09
CA ILE A 336 27.62 6.42 -1.08
C ILE A 336 26.71 6.29 0.14
N HIS A 337 25.51 5.77 -0.09
CA HIS A 337 24.52 5.41 0.90
C HIS A 337 24.45 3.89 1.04
N TYR A 338 23.98 3.43 2.20
CA TYR A 338 23.86 2.03 2.56
C TYR A 338 22.42 1.73 2.97
N GLY A 339 21.98 0.49 2.82
CA GLY A 339 20.71 -0.01 3.36
C GLY A 339 20.82 -1.48 3.70
N ILE A 340 20.17 -1.91 4.79
CA ILE A 340 20.23 -3.29 5.28
C ILE A 340 18.85 -3.91 5.19
N VAL A 341 18.78 -5.15 4.70
CA VAL A 341 17.57 -5.97 4.77
C VAL A 341 17.93 -7.33 5.35
N ILE A 342 17.27 -7.71 6.45
CA ILE A 342 17.30 -9.08 6.97
C ILE A 342 16.03 -9.79 6.51
N ASP A 343 16.19 -10.80 5.65
CA ASP A 343 15.16 -11.81 5.39
C ASP A 343 15.07 -12.74 6.60
N CYS A 344 13.92 -12.81 7.25
CA CYS A 344 13.65 -13.78 8.30
C CYS A 344 12.78 -14.93 7.75
N GLY A 345 13.42 -15.78 6.95
CA GLY A 345 12.84 -16.94 6.29
C GLY A 345 12.53 -18.12 7.21
N SER A 346 11.71 -19.06 6.72
CA SER A 346 11.24 -20.21 7.51
C SER A 346 12.33 -21.23 7.88
N SER A 347 13.41 -21.35 7.09
CA SER A 347 14.54 -22.25 7.37
C SER A 347 15.71 -21.57 8.08
N GLY A 348 15.81 -20.25 7.97
CA GLY A 348 16.98 -19.47 8.35
C GLY A 348 16.81 -18.00 8.00
N SER A 349 17.57 -17.14 8.68
CA SER A 349 17.60 -15.69 8.42
C SER A 349 18.85 -15.31 7.63
N ARG A 350 18.72 -14.33 6.73
CA ARG A 350 19.77 -13.88 5.79
C ARG A 350 19.92 -12.37 5.83
N LEU A 351 21.14 -11.90 6.04
CA LEU A 351 21.52 -10.49 5.97
C LEU A 351 21.93 -10.11 4.55
N TYR A 352 21.35 -9.01 4.05
CA TYR A 352 21.73 -8.34 2.83
C TYR A 352 22.13 -6.90 3.11
N ILE A 353 23.31 -6.49 2.63
CA ILE A 353 23.75 -5.10 2.65
C ILE A 353 23.75 -4.58 1.22
N TYR A 354 23.08 -3.45 1.00
CA TYR A 354 22.97 -2.77 -0.28
C TYR A 354 23.66 -1.40 -0.22
N ILE A 355 24.13 -0.94 -1.37
CA ILE A 355 24.75 0.38 -1.56
C ILE A 355 24.19 1.07 -2.80
N TRP A 356 24.14 2.41 -2.77
CA TRP A 356 23.85 3.24 -3.95
C TRP A 356 24.60 4.57 -3.87
N PRO A 357 24.99 5.16 -5.01
CA PRO A 357 25.51 6.54 -5.05
C PRO A 357 24.38 7.56 -4.82
N GLU A 358 24.73 8.82 -4.54
CA GLU A 358 23.78 9.94 -4.61
C GLU A 358 23.09 9.98 -6.00
N HIS A 359 21.80 10.28 -6.00
CA HIS A 359 20.96 10.22 -7.22
C HIS A 359 21.28 11.35 -8.19
N SER A 360 21.18 11.08 -9.50
CA SER A 360 21.58 12.01 -10.56
C SER A 360 20.71 13.28 -10.70
N GLY A 361 19.60 13.35 -9.97
CA GLY A 361 18.59 14.41 -10.09
C GLY A 361 17.68 14.29 -11.32
N LYS A 362 17.90 13.30 -12.21
CA LYS A 362 17.06 13.11 -13.40
C LYS A 362 15.72 12.47 -13.03
N PRO A 363 14.59 13.00 -13.51
CA PRO A 363 13.28 12.48 -13.10
C PRO A 363 12.99 11.07 -13.60
N ASN A 364 13.61 10.65 -14.71
CA ASN A 364 13.39 9.35 -15.36
C ASN A 364 14.46 8.30 -14.98
N GLU A 365 15.01 8.36 -13.76
CA GLU A 365 16.09 7.48 -13.29
C GLU A 365 15.75 6.92 -11.89
N LEU A 366 15.83 5.60 -11.70
CA LEU A 366 15.69 4.95 -10.40
C LEU A 366 17.00 4.99 -9.60
N LEU A 367 16.96 4.75 -8.29
CA LEU A 367 18.19 4.58 -7.50
C LEU A 367 19.03 3.42 -8.04
N GLN A 368 20.33 3.68 -8.25
CA GLN A 368 21.28 2.68 -8.72
C GLN A 368 21.76 1.77 -7.58
N ILE A 369 20.82 1.06 -6.95
CA ILE A 369 21.09 0.10 -5.88
C ILE A 369 21.84 -1.10 -6.42
N LYS A 370 22.91 -1.48 -5.72
CA LYS A 370 23.66 -2.73 -5.92
C LYS A 370 23.87 -3.39 -4.57
N GLN A 371 24.07 -4.70 -4.56
CA GLN A 371 24.50 -5.38 -3.35
C GLN A 371 25.95 -5.00 -3.03
N LEU A 372 26.29 -4.89 -1.74
CA LEU A 372 27.66 -4.72 -1.32
C LEU A 372 28.45 -5.99 -1.66
N LEU A 373 29.58 -5.83 -2.33
CA LEU A 373 30.52 -6.90 -2.66
C LEU A 373 31.74 -6.82 -1.75
N ASP A 374 32.31 -7.97 -1.43
CA ASP A 374 33.54 -8.07 -0.64
C ASP A 374 34.79 -7.70 -1.47
N LYS A 375 35.96 -7.78 -0.84
CA LYS A 375 37.26 -7.50 -1.48
C LYS A 375 37.59 -8.40 -2.69
N ASN A 376 36.90 -9.53 -2.84
CA ASN A 376 37.03 -10.52 -3.90
C ASN A 376 35.91 -10.40 -4.97
N GLY A 377 34.95 -9.49 -4.80
CA GLY A 377 33.79 -9.33 -5.68
C GLY A 377 32.61 -10.26 -5.36
N VAL A 378 32.63 -10.95 -4.22
CA VAL A 378 31.56 -11.87 -3.79
C VAL A 378 30.49 -11.09 -3.02
N PRO A 379 29.19 -11.35 -3.25
CA PRO A 379 28.10 -10.77 -2.45
C PRO A 379 28.28 -10.89 -0.94
N VAL A 380 28.18 -9.75 -0.23
CA VAL A 380 28.22 -9.72 1.24
C VAL A 380 26.87 -10.18 1.79
N VAL A 381 26.77 -11.50 2.00
CA VAL A 381 25.62 -12.18 2.60
C VAL A 381 26.08 -12.97 3.82
N LYS A 382 25.33 -12.88 4.93
CA LYS A 382 25.51 -13.76 6.09
C LYS A 382 24.19 -14.47 6.42
N LYS A 383 24.24 -15.78 6.63
CA LYS A 383 23.08 -16.64 6.88
C LYS A 383 23.23 -17.33 8.24
N ILE A 384 22.11 -17.52 8.95
CA ILE A 384 21.99 -18.36 10.15
C ILE A 384 20.76 -19.27 10.03
N GLU A 385 20.83 -20.44 10.67
CA GLU A 385 19.74 -21.43 10.75
C GLU A 385 19.62 -21.93 12.21
N PRO A 386 18.43 -22.34 12.70
CA PRO A 386 17.13 -22.40 12.02
C PRO A 386 16.52 -21.00 11.75
N GLY A 387 15.29 -20.92 11.23
CA GLY A 387 14.58 -19.66 11.00
C GLY A 387 14.08 -18.99 12.27
N LEU A 388 13.85 -17.66 12.23
CA LEU A 388 13.42 -16.85 13.38
C LEU A 388 12.16 -17.40 14.08
N SER A 389 11.26 -18.06 13.34
CA SER A 389 10.05 -18.69 13.89
C SER A 389 10.32 -19.81 14.91
N SER A 390 11.56 -20.32 15.00
CA SER A 390 11.98 -21.22 16.09
C SER A 390 11.93 -20.56 17.47
N MET A 391 12.13 -19.24 17.56
CA MET A 391 12.09 -18.48 18.82
C MET A 391 10.66 -18.24 19.35
N ALA A 392 9.61 -18.73 18.67
CA ALA A 392 8.21 -18.49 19.04
C ALA A 392 7.78 -19.02 20.43
N LYS A 393 8.61 -19.84 21.09
CA LYS A 393 8.44 -20.29 22.48
C LYS A 393 9.28 -19.51 23.49
N THR A 394 10.27 -18.74 23.02
CA THR A 394 11.22 -17.95 23.82
C THR A 394 11.45 -16.61 23.13
N PRO A 395 10.44 -15.70 23.05
CA PRO A 395 10.55 -14.52 22.21
C PRO A 395 11.68 -13.58 22.60
N MET A 396 12.04 -13.53 23.89
CA MET A 396 13.15 -12.76 24.46
C MET A 396 14.57 -13.16 24.01
N ASN A 397 14.67 -14.17 23.13
CA ASN A 397 15.92 -14.59 22.50
C ASN A 397 15.98 -14.16 21.02
N ALA A 398 14.98 -13.42 20.50
CA ALA A 398 14.91 -13.07 19.08
C ALA A 398 16.07 -12.15 18.67
N THR A 399 16.38 -11.15 19.49
CA THR A 399 17.55 -10.28 19.25
C THR A 399 18.85 -11.05 19.33
N GLU A 400 19.05 -11.89 20.35
CA GLU A 400 20.30 -12.66 20.50
C GLU A 400 20.53 -13.62 19.33
N TYR A 401 19.45 -14.23 18.81
CA TYR A 401 19.48 -15.02 17.58
C TYR A 401 19.92 -14.18 16.35
N LEU A 402 19.39 -12.95 16.17
CA LEU A 402 19.80 -12.06 15.07
C LEU A 402 21.14 -11.33 15.29
N LYS A 403 21.66 -11.29 16.53
CA LYS A 403 22.86 -10.53 16.94
C LYS A 403 24.03 -10.74 15.99
N SER A 404 24.31 -11.99 15.63
CA SER A 404 25.44 -12.32 14.75
C SER A 404 25.31 -11.75 13.33
N LEU A 405 24.10 -11.42 12.86
CA LEU A 405 23.87 -10.67 11.62
C LEU A 405 24.01 -9.16 11.85
N LEU A 406 23.42 -8.64 12.92
CA LEU A 406 23.42 -7.21 13.27
C LEU A 406 24.84 -6.69 13.55
N ASP A 407 25.63 -7.41 14.34
CA ASP A 407 27.04 -7.13 14.60
C ASP A 407 27.87 -7.15 13.31
N PHE A 408 27.58 -8.09 12.40
CA PHE A 408 28.28 -8.17 11.12
C PHE A 408 27.96 -6.97 10.23
N ALA A 409 26.70 -6.49 10.21
CA ALA A 409 26.33 -5.26 9.52
C ALA A 409 27.01 -4.03 10.15
N ALA A 410 27.00 -3.91 11.48
CA ALA A 410 27.61 -2.81 12.23
C ALA A 410 29.13 -2.71 12.03
N ASN A 411 29.82 -3.85 11.93
CA ASN A 411 31.25 -3.91 11.65
C ASN A 411 31.59 -3.74 10.15
N THR A 412 30.65 -3.98 9.24
CA THR A 412 30.87 -3.85 7.79
C THR A 412 30.64 -2.42 7.28
N ILE A 413 29.67 -1.70 7.86
CA ILE A 413 29.27 -0.35 7.42
C ILE A 413 30.02 0.69 8.26
N PRO A 414 30.60 1.76 7.67
CA PRO A 414 31.27 2.81 8.43
C PRO A 414 30.37 3.43 9.50
N SER A 415 30.88 3.60 10.72
CA SER A 415 30.11 4.10 11.87
C SER A 415 29.45 5.46 11.64
N VAL A 416 30.10 6.34 10.88
CA VAL A 416 29.57 7.64 10.44
C VAL A 416 28.39 7.56 9.46
N LYS A 417 28.07 6.37 8.94
CA LYS A 417 26.92 6.11 8.05
C LYS A 417 25.77 5.40 8.76
N HIS A 418 25.94 4.91 9.99
CA HIS A 418 24.92 4.10 10.68
C HIS A 418 23.58 4.85 10.81
N SER A 419 23.60 6.12 11.24
CA SER A 419 22.40 6.97 11.41
C SER A 419 21.58 7.17 10.13
N ASP A 420 22.22 7.03 8.97
CA ASP A 420 21.65 7.31 7.65
C ASP A 420 21.32 6.01 6.91
N THR A 421 21.62 4.85 7.52
CA THR A 421 21.45 3.51 6.94
C THR A 421 20.15 2.90 7.45
N PRO A 422 19.08 2.81 6.63
CA PRO A 422 17.85 2.13 7.02
C PRO A 422 18.10 0.62 7.20
N LEU A 423 17.69 0.10 8.36
CA LEU A 423 17.65 -1.33 8.67
C LEU A 423 16.21 -1.83 8.61
N TYR A 424 15.94 -2.78 7.71
CA TYR A 424 14.67 -3.50 7.60
C TYR A 424 14.83 -4.96 8.07
N ILE A 425 13.88 -5.46 8.86
CA ILE A 425 13.81 -6.87 9.26
C ILE A 425 12.44 -7.40 8.83
N LEU A 426 12.45 -8.19 7.76
CA LEU A 426 11.26 -8.53 7.00
C LEU A 426 11.09 -10.06 7.04
N ALA A 427 10.11 -10.50 7.83
CA ALA A 427 9.86 -11.92 8.09
C ALA A 427 8.80 -12.49 7.13
N THR A 428 9.03 -13.70 6.63
CA THR A 428 8.20 -14.29 5.56
C THR A 428 7.28 -15.40 6.10
N ALA A 429 6.98 -16.43 5.29
CA ALA A 429 6.05 -17.50 5.61
C ALA A 429 6.30 -18.21 6.96
N GLY A 430 7.55 -18.23 7.44
CA GLY A 430 7.90 -18.84 8.73
C GLY A 430 7.17 -18.19 9.92
N LEU A 431 7.13 -16.86 9.98
CA LEU A 431 6.41 -16.15 11.03
C LEU A 431 4.91 -16.00 10.71
N ARG A 432 4.52 -15.94 9.42
CA ARG A 432 3.10 -15.94 9.01
C ARG A 432 2.31 -17.16 9.52
N LEU A 433 2.98 -18.27 9.86
CA LEU A 433 2.39 -19.49 10.41
C LEU A 433 2.27 -19.51 11.95
N LEU A 434 2.79 -18.50 12.66
CA LEU A 434 2.69 -18.38 14.12
C LEU A 434 1.40 -17.68 14.56
N ALA A 435 0.97 -17.89 15.81
CA ALA A 435 -0.14 -17.13 16.36
C ALA A 435 0.18 -15.61 16.41
N PRO A 436 -0.77 -14.69 16.15
CA PRO A 436 -0.50 -13.26 16.09
C PRO A 436 0.19 -12.68 17.34
N ASN A 437 -0.10 -13.20 18.53
CA ASN A 437 0.57 -12.79 19.76
C ASN A 437 2.07 -13.16 19.78
N GLN A 438 2.44 -14.34 19.26
CA GLN A 438 3.84 -14.75 19.14
C GLN A 438 4.58 -13.91 18.09
N GLN A 439 3.92 -13.59 16.97
CA GLN A 439 4.46 -12.66 15.98
C GLN A 439 4.73 -11.28 16.61
N LYS A 440 3.74 -10.72 17.33
CA LYS A 440 3.87 -9.44 18.03
C LYS A 440 5.04 -9.46 19.03
N GLN A 441 5.11 -10.47 19.89
CA GLN A 441 6.18 -10.59 20.90
C GLN A 441 7.57 -10.64 20.26
N LEU A 442 7.76 -11.40 19.18
CA LEU A 442 9.03 -11.47 18.45
C LEU A 442 9.43 -10.14 17.81
N LEU A 443 8.48 -9.39 17.24
CA LEU A 443 8.76 -8.10 16.60
C LEU A 443 9.01 -6.98 17.63
N GLU A 444 8.31 -7.00 18.77
CA GLU A 444 8.49 -6.00 19.84
C GLU A 444 9.79 -6.22 20.62
N ASP A 445 10.23 -7.47 20.84
CA ASP A 445 11.56 -7.80 21.37
C ASP A 445 12.68 -7.20 20.49
N LEU A 446 12.66 -7.57 19.21
CA LEU A 446 13.60 -7.07 18.20
C LEU A 446 13.62 -5.55 18.09
N PHE A 447 12.47 -4.89 18.15
CA PHE A 447 12.44 -3.43 18.05
C PHE A 447 13.07 -2.75 19.27
N ASN A 448 12.70 -3.19 20.48
CA ASN A 448 13.14 -2.56 21.73
C ASN A 448 14.66 -2.70 21.93
N ASP A 449 15.23 -3.88 21.63
CA ASP A 449 16.67 -4.10 21.76
C ASP A 449 17.46 -3.41 20.65
N ILE A 450 17.02 -3.49 19.38
CA ILE A 450 17.82 -2.97 18.26
C ILE A 450 17.90 -1.44 18.29
N VAL A 451 16.84 -0.76 18.74
CA VAL A 451 16.84 0.69 19.00
C VAL A 451 17.78 1.09 20.14
N ARG A 452 17.99 0.21 21.12
CA ARG A 452 18.90 0.44 22.26
C ARG A 452 20.37 0.18 21.89
N ASP A 453 20.63 -0.91 21.18
CA ASP A 453 21.99 -1.46 21.03
C ASP A 453 22.67 -1.07 19.70
N TYR A 454 21.92 -0.68 18.66
CA TYR A 454 22.47 -0.32 17.34
C TYR A 454 22.05 1.09 16.89
N LYS A 455 22.90 1.73 16.08
CA LYS A 455 22.72 3.13 15.62
C LYS A 455 22.10 3.25 14.22
N PHE A 456 21.43 2.21 13.74
CA PHE A 456 20.82 2.19 12.42
C PHE A 456 19.49 2.96 12.38
N LEU A 457 19.13 3.49 11.20
CA LEU A 457 17.83 4.14 11.00
C LEU A 457 16.73 3.06 11.01
N ILE A 458 15.96 3.03 12.10
CA ILE A 458 14.92 2.03 12.31
C ILE A 458 13.63 2.66 12.82
N GLU A 459 12.52 2.21 12.26
CA GLU A 459 11.16 2.59 12.66
C GLU A 459 10.36 1.34 13.03
N ASN A 460 9.25 1.50 13.76
CA ASN A 460 8.25 0.44 13.96
C ASN A 460 7.76 -0.19 12.64
N THR A 461 7.88 0.55 11.54
CA THR A 461 7.46 0.16 10.18
C THR A 461 8.51 -0.72 9.48
N HIS A 462 9.73 -0.80 10.01
CA HIS A 462 10.86 -1.49 9.41
C HIS A 462 11.00 -2.96 9.85
N ILE A 463 10.53 -3.31 11.06
CA ILE A 463 10.50 -4.69 11.57
C ILE A 463 9.06 -5.21 11.41
N GLN A 464 8.81 -6.11 10.46
CA GLN A 464 7.46 -6.61 10.18
C GLN A 464 7.45 -8.02 9.57
N VAL A 465 6.37 -8.76 9.83
CA VAL A 465 6.01 -9.95 9.03
C VAL A 465 5.35 -9.45 7.74
N ILE A 466 5.98 -9.69 6.59
CA ILE A 466 5.45 -9.23 5.31
C ILE A 466 4.33 -10.16 4.80
N PRO A 467 3.22 -9.62 4.27
CA PRO A 467 2.26 -10.40 3.49
C PRO A 467 2.96 -11.07 2.30
N GLY A 468 2.60 -12.30 1.98
CA GLY A 468 3.22 -13.06 0.89
C GLY A 468 3.22 -12.31 -0.45
N ARG A 469 2.12 -11.63 -0.77
CA ARG A 469 2.00 -10.72 -1.92
C ARG A 469 3.13 -9.68 -2.02
N LEU A 470 3.75 -9.25 -0.93
CA LEU A 470 4.91 -8.36 -0.97
C LEU A 470 6.20 -9.10 -1.31
N GLU A 471 6.33 -10.36 -0.91
CA GLU A 471 7.48 -11.22 -1.19
C GLU A 471 7.61 -11.39 -2.73
N GLY A 472 6.55 -11.87 -3.40
CA GLY A 472 6.51 -11.96 -4.86
C GLY A 472 6.58 -10.62 -5.60
N PHE A 473 5.91 -9.59 -5.07
CA PHE A 473 6.02 -8.22 -5.60
C PHE A 473 7.46 -7.70 -5.61
N TYR A 474 8.17 -7.89 -4.49
CA TYR A 474 9.54 -7.43 -4.35
C TYR A 474 10.50 -8.30 -5.17
N SER A 475 10.28 -9.61 -5.31
CA SER A 475 11.06 -10.40 -6.27
C SER A 475 10.90 -9.84 -7.70
N TRP A 476 9.68 -9.44 -8.10
CA TRP A 476 9.39 -8.89 -9.44
C TRP A 476 10.03 -7.54 -9.72
N ILE A 477 10.17 -6.73 -8.67
CA ILE A 477 10.89 -5.46 -8.74
C ILE A 477 12.38 -5.72 -8.80
N ALA A 478 12.92 -6.54 -7.89
CA ALA A 478 14.35 -6.87 -7.80
C ALA A 478 14.89 -7.27 -9.18
N ILE A 479 14.14 -8.12 -9.86
CA ILE A 479 14.56 -8.71 -11.10
C ILE A 479 14.40 -7.84 -12.35
N ASN A 480 13.25 -7.20 -12.56
CA ASN A 480 13.05 -6.33 -13.72
C ASN A 480 13.94 -5.08 -13.64
N TYR A 481 14.32 -4.69 -12.42
CA TYR A 481 15.39 -3.73 -12.16
C TYR A 481 16.76 -4.26 -12.61
N VAL A 482 17.17 -5.44 -12.15
CA VAL A 482 18.47 -6.05 -12.48
C VAL A 482 18.59 -6.43 -13.97
N LEU A 483 17.48 -6.72 -14.65
CA LEU A 483 17.38 -6.81 -16.11
C LEU A 483 17.60 -5.49 -16.86
N GLY A 484 17.42 -4.36 -16.20
CA GLY A 484 17.27 -3.06 -16.83
C GLY A 484 15.94 -2.84 -17.57
N ARG A 485 14.89 -3.67 -17.38
CA ARG A 485 13.58 -3.47 -18.06
C ARG A 485 12.90 -2.15 -17.69
N PHE A 486 13.26 -1.57 -16.54
CA PHE A 486 12.78 -0.25 -16.10
C PHE A 486 13.52 0.94 -16.73
N GLN A 487 14.54 0.73 -17.57
CA GLN A 487 15.29 1.81 -18.21
C GLN A 487 14.66 2.25 -19.54
N ASN A 488 14.70 3.55 -19.84
CA ASN A 488 14.01 4.15 -20.98
C ASN A 488 15.01 4.67 -22.04
N ASN A 489 14.93 4.15 -23.26
CA ASN A 489 16.02 4.14 -24.26
C ASN A 489 16.25 5.46 -25.04
N ASN A 490 16.33 6.60 -24.35
CA ASN A 490 16.81 7.87 -24.92
C ASN A 490 18.32 8.13 -24.73
N THR A 491 19.02 7.25 -24.00
CA THR A 491 20.50 7.24 -23.94
C THR A 491 21.07 6.19 -24.90
N LYS A 492 22.02 6.59 -25.75
CA LYS A 492 22.76 5.68 -26.66
C LYS A 492 23.79 4.82 -25.91
N SER A 493 23.35 4.04 -24.92
CA SER A 493 24.18 3.02 -24.25
C SER A 493 23.98 1.66 -24.91
N LYS A 494 25.01 0.80 -24.85
CA LYS A 494 25.07 -0.47 -25.59
C LYS A 494 24.15 -1.53 -24.99
N ILE A 495 22.90 -1.61 -25.49
CA ILE A 495 22.16 -2.87 -25.46
C ILE A 495 22.84 -3.81 -26.47
N VAL A 496 23.28 -4.98 -26.00
CA VAL A 496 24.07 -5.94 -26.80
C VAL A 496 23.18 -6.88 -27.64
N THR A 497 21.86 -6.84 -27.44
CA THR A 497 20.87 -7.51 -28.28
C THR A 497 20.37 -6.55 -29.38
N ASN A 498 20.59 -6.89 -30.65
CA ASN A 498 20.13 -6.11 -31.82
C ASN A 498 18.60 -6.18 -32.06
N ASP A 499 17.82 -6.57 -31.04
CA ASP A 499 16.47 -7.08 -31.18
C ASP A 499 15.40 -6.02 -30.87
N LYS A 500 14.93 -5.33 -31.92
CA LYS A 500 13.78 -4.40 -31.85
C LYS A 500 12.45 -5.09 -31.51
N SER A 501 12.44 -6.42 -31.42
CA SER A 501 11.29 -7.27 -31.08
C SER A 501 10.84 -7.18 -29.61
N ASN A 502 11.68 -6.68 -28.70
CA ASN A 502 11.45 -6.73 -27.25
C ASN A 502 10.85 -5.44 -26.64
N LEU A 503 10.18 -4.60 -27.44
CA LEU A 503 9.45 -3.43 -26.97
C LEU A 503 7.94 -3.69 -26.97
N ASN A 504 7.26 -3.34 -25.87
CA ASN A 504 5.80 -3.46 -25.79
C ASN A 504 5.09 -2.31 -26.53
N SER A 505 3.76 -2.34 -26.59
CA SER A 505 2.94 -1.33 -27.27
C SER A 505 3.01 0.09 -26.68
N LYS A 506 3.65 0.29 -25.51
CA LYS A 506 3.98 1.59 -24.92
C LYS A 506 5.43 2.03 -25.19
N GLY A 507 6.21 1.24 -25.92
CA GLY A 507 7.61 1.52 -26.24
C GLY A 507 8.62 1.25 -25.12
N ARG A 508 8.20 0.61 -24.01
CA ARG A 508 9.13 0.15 -22.95
C ARG A 508 9.61 -1.28 -23.22
N PRO A 509 10.76 -1.71 -22.65
CA PRO A 509 11.15 -3.12 -22.66
C PRO A 509 10.04 -4.02 -22.11
N THR A 510 9.89 -5.22 -22.68
CA THR A 510 9.05 -6.27 -22.07
C THR A 510 9.58 -6.63 -20.68
N THR A 511 8.69 -6.89 -19.74
CA THR A 511 9.03 -7.39 -18.40
C THR A 511 8.93 -8.91 -18.33
N VAL A 512 9.54 -9.49 -17.33
CA VAL A 512 9.48 -10.93 -17.01
C VAL A 512 8.51 -11.19 -15.85
N GLY A 513 8.27 -12.46 -15.46
CA GLY A 513 7.47 -12.76 -14.25
C GLY A 513 8.23 -12.51 -12.92
N VAL A 514 7.93 -13.24 -11.83
CA VAL A 514 8.94 -13.82 -10.89
C VAL A 514 8.57 -15.18 -10.24
N LEU A 515 9.33 -16.29 -10.33
CA LEU A 515 9.05 -17.59 -9.67
C LEU A 515 9.91 -17.63 -8.41
N ASP A 516 9.27 -17.82 -7.26
CA ASP A 516 9.95 -18.19 -6.02
C ASP A 516 9.25 -19.39 -5.40
N MET A 517 10.02 -20.31 -4.82
CA MET A 517 9.48 -21.34 -3.95
C MET A 517 10.40 -21.46 -2.73
N GLY A 518 9.99 -20.83 -1.64
CA GLY A 518 10.63 -20.97 -0.34
C GLY A 518 10.28 -22.29 0.34
N GLY A 519 10.72 -22.44 1.60
CA GLY A 519 10.42 -23.64 2.40
C GLY A 519 8.95 -23.80 2.77
N ALA A 520 8.19 -22.69 2.87
CA ALA A 520 6.81 -22.69 3.38
C ALA A 520 5.76 -21.99 2.50
N SER A 521 6.13 -21.20 1.48
CA SER A 521 5.21 -20.71 0.44
C SER A 521 5.91 -20.58 -0.93
N ALA A 522 5.14 -20.25 -1.96
CA ALA A 522 5.63 -20.00 -3.33
C ALA A 522 5.10 -18.65 -3.86
N GLN A 523 5.87 -17.93 -4.72
CA GLN A 523 5.70 -16.52 -5.11
C GLN A 523 5.73 -16.15 -6.63
N ILE A 524 4.91 -15.17 -7.09
CA ILE A 524 4.73 -14.61 -8.47
C ILE A 524 4.95 -13.12 -8.52
N ALA A 525 5.26 -12.65 -9.71
CA ALA A 525 4.38 -11.71 -10.42
C ALA A 525 4.46 -11.93 -11.94
N PHE A 526 3.64 -11.23 -12.72
CA PHE A 526 3.91 -10.90 -14.12
C PHE A 526 3.14 -9.64 -14.49
N GLU A 527 3.63 -8.86 -15.46
CA GLU A 527 2.90 -7.72 -16.01
C GLU A 527 1.65 -8.24 -16.74
N VAL A 528 0.50 -7.62 -16.46
CA VAL A 528 -0.78 -7.94 -17.10
C VAL A 528 -1.24 -6.76 -17.94
N SER A 529 -2.01 -7.05 -18.99
CA SER A 529 -2.53 -6.00 -19.88
C SER A 529 -3.39 -4.99 -19.11
N ASN A 530 -3.43 -3.73 -19.57
CA ASN A 530 -4.37 -2.73 -19.05
C ASN A 530 -5.86 -3.14 -19.23
N ALA A 531 -6.18 -4.11 -20.10
CA ALA A 531 -7.52 -4.68 -20.27
C ALA A 531 -7.85 -5.80 -19.27
N THR A 532 -6.86 -6.29 -18.50
CA THR A 532 -7.07 -7.25 -17.41
C THR A 532 -7.78 -6.54 -16.25
N PRO A 533 -9.01 -6.94 -15.85
CA PRO A 533 -9.76 -6.20 -14.85
C PRO A 533 -9.12 -6.25 -13.46
N GLU A 534 -9.35 -5.23 -12.65
CA GLU A 534 -8.91 -5.14 -11.26
C GLU A 534 -9.68 -6.16 -10.39
N ILE A 535 -9.11 -7.35 -10.28
CA ILE A 535 -9.66 -8.50 -9.55
C ILE A 535 -8.66 -8.89 -8.47
N GLY A 536 -9.12 -8.94 -7.21
CA GLY A 536 -8.30 -8.84 -5.99
C GLY A 536 -6.94 -9.53 -6.05
N GLY A 537 -5.87 -8.73 -6.17
CA GLY A 537 -4.46 -9.10 -6.37
C GLY A 537 -3.95 -9.00 -7.83
N VAL A 538 -4.70 -8.32 -8.71
CA VAL A 538 -4.04 -7.47 -9.72
C VAL A 538 -3.76 -6.14 -9.01
N GLU A 539 -2.51 -5.68 -9.07
CA GLU A 539 -2.02 -4.49 -8.38
C GLU A 539 -1.45 -3.51 -9.42
N GLU A 540 -1.73 -2.22 -9.27
CA GLU A 540 -1.15 -1.16 -10.10
C GLU A 540 -0.36 -0.19 -9.22
N PHE A 541 0.87 0.14 -9.64
CA PHE A 541 1.83 0.90 -8.84
C PHE A 541 2.82 1.67 -9.73
N SER A 542 3.46 2.70 -9.15
CA SER A 542 4.62 3.38 -9.75
C SER A 542 5.91 2.96 -9.06
N LEU A 543 6.99 2.83 -9.84
CA LEU A 543 8.36 2.78 -9.33
C LEU A 543 9.07 4.13 -9.32
N GLY A 544 8.52 5.14 -10.00
CA GLY A 544 9.02 6.51 -9.96
C GLY A 544 8.76 7.14 -8.59
N TYR A 545 9.53 8.18 -8.26
CA TYR A 545 9.29 8.99 -7.05
C TYR A 545 8.02 9.87 -7.19
N ASP A 546 7.50 10.01 -8.41
CA ASP A 546 6.32 10.79 -8.80
C ASP A 546 5.31 9.84 -9.47
N GLU A 547 4.09 9.80 -8.93
CA GLU A 547 3.02 8.91 -9.38
C GLU A 547 2.41 9.30 -10.74
N HIS A 548 2.68 10.51 -11.24
CA HIS A 548 2.26 10.93 -12.57
C HIS A 548 3.19 10.40 -13.69
N GLN A 549 4.31 9.77 -13.34
CA GLN A 549 5.26 9.21 -14.30
C GLN A 549 4.76 7.88 -14.91
N GLU A 550 3.93 7.96 -15.95
CA GLU A 550 3.45 6.81 -16.75
C GLU A 550 4.55 5.81 -17.18
N ALA A 551 5.78 6.29 -17.38
CA ALA A 551 6.94 5.46 -17.73
C ALA A 551 7.26 4.38 -16.67
N PHE A 552 6.97 4.64 -15.40
CA PHE A 552 7.20 3.71 -14.29
C PHE A 552 5.93 3.06 -13.73
N LYS A 553 4.79 3.20 -14.40
CA LYS A 553 3.55 2.51 -14.00
C LYS A 553 3.50 1.09 -14.52
N TYR A 554 3.26 0.15 -13.62
CA TYR A 554 3.14 -1.27 -13.92
C TYR A 554 1.84 -1.81 -13.31
N LYS A 555 1.07 -2.55 -14.12
CA LYS A 555 -0.08 -3.35 -13.67
C LYS A 555 0.38 -4.80 -13.66
N ILE A 556 0.46 -5.40 -12.49
CA ILE A 556 1.00 -6.74 -12.29
C ILE A 556 -0.02 -7.61 -11.54
N TYR A 557 0.12 -8.92 -11.66
CA TYR A 557 -0.65 -9.89 -10.90
C TYR A 557 0.24 -10.49 -9.80
N VAL A 558 -0.15 -10.43 -8.51
CA VAL A 558 0.69 -10.81 -7.35
C VAL A 558 -0.11 -11.52 -6.24
N ARG A 559 0.48 -12.50 -5.54
CA ARG A 559 -0.29 -13.69 -5.13
C ARG A 559 0.21 -14.26 -3.72
N THR A 560 0.27 -15.59 -3.42
CA THR A 560 1.13 -16.37 -2.43
C THR A 560 0.56 -17.66 -1.78
N PHE A 561 1.02 -18.83 -2.24
CA PHE A 561 0.49 -20.14 -1.84
C PHE A 561 1.11 -20.59 -0.52
N LEU A 562 0.45 -20.26 0.59
CA LEU A 562 0.91 -20.65 1.92
C LEU A 562 0.77 -22.16 2.13
N GLY A 563 1.83 -22.81 2.60
CA GLY A 563 1.88 -24.27 2.74
C GLY A 563 2.20 -25.03 1.44
N TYR A 564 2.62 -24.36 0.37
CA TYR A 564 3.07 -24.99 -0.89
C TYR A 564 4.58 -24.86 -1.15
N GLY A 565 5.29 -24.17 -0.26
CA GLY A 565 6.76 -24.22 -0.25
C GLY A 565 7.26 -25.64 0.03
N ALA A 566 8.43 -25.99 -0.51
CA ALA A 566 8.84 -27.38 -0.70
C ALA A 566 8.91 -28.22 0.59
N ASN A 567 9.28 -27.62 1.73
CA ASN A 567 9.33 -28.34 3.01
C ASN A 567 7.92 -28.58 3.57
N LYS A 568 7.02 -27.60 3.47
CA LYS A 568 5.61 -27.77 3.89
C LYS A 568 4.82 -28.72 2.98
N ALA A 569 5.20 -28.82 1.70
CA ALA A 569 4.68 -29.86 0.82
C ALA A 569 5.16 -31.26 1.24
N PHE A 570 6.42 -31.41 1.66
CA PHE A 570 6.95 -32.69 2.17
C PHE A 570 6.25 -33.12 3.46
N GLU A 571 6.03 -32.20 4.40
CA GLU A 571 5.24 -32.46 5.61
C GLU A 571 3.84 -33.00 5.25
N LYS A 572 3.10 -32.33 4.35
CA LYS A 572 1.79 -32.78 3.84
C LYS A 572 1.83 -34.19 3.22
N TYR A 573 2.90 -34.52 2.49
CA TYR A 573 3.09 -35.83 1.87
C TYR A 573 3.30 -36.95 2.91
N ILE A 574 4.20 -36.72 3.88
CA ILE A 574 4.45 -37.67 4.97
C ILE A 574 3.19 -37.85 5.84
N ASP A 575 2.50 -36.77 6.19
CA ASP A 575 1.21 -36.82 6.91
C ASP A 575 0.17 -37.68 6.17
N ARG A 576 0.07 -37.52 4.85
CA ARG A 576 -0.86 -38.27 4.00
C ARG A 576 -0.52 -39.76 3.94
N ILE A 577 0.75 -40.12 3.69
CA ILE A 577 1.15 -41.52 3.61
C ILE A 577 1.00 -42.23 4.95
N ILE A 578 1.40 -41.59 6.06
CA ILE A 578 1.17 -42.14 7.41
C ILE A 578 -0.33 -42.33 7.67
N SER A 579 -1.18 -41.39 7.23
CA SER A 579 -2.64 -41.50 7.37
C SER A 579 -3.25 -42.63 6.54
N ILE A 580 -2.67 -42.96 5.37
CA ILE A 580 -3.08 -44.12 4.55
C ILE A 580 -2.62 -45.41 5.23
N GLY A 581 -1.35 -45.52 5.63
CA GLY A 581 -0.83 -46.71 6.33
C GLY A 581 -1.57 -47.03 7.63
N LEU A 582 -1.96 -46.00 8.40
CA LEU A 582 -2.80 -46.17 9.60
C LEU A 582 -4.18 -46.75 9.28
N ARG A 583 -4.83 -46.28 8.21
CA ARG A 583 -6.15 -46.79 7.76
C ARG A 583 -6.08 -48.21 7.22
N SER A 584 -4.98 -48.58 6.58
CA SER A 584 -4.75 -49.93 6.03
C SER A 584 -4.25 -50.93 7.09
N SER A 585 -3.86 -50.47 8.29
CA SER A 585 -3.37 -51.35 9.34
C SER A 585 -4.50 -52.09 10.07
N THR A 586 -4.33 -53.39 10.30
CA THR A 586 -5.12 -54.10 11.31
C THR A 586 -4.79 -53.54 12.70
N LEU A 587 -5.79 -53.53 13.59
CA LEU A 587 -5.75 -52.80 14.86
C LEU A 587 -4.53 -53.16 15.73
N ASP A 588 -4.16 -54.44 15.79
CA ASP A 588 -3.24 -54.95 16.81
C ASP A 588 -1.74 -54.83 16.48
N SER A 589 -1.34 -54.46 15.25
CA SER A 589 0.09 -54.33 14.94
C SER A 589 0.68 -53.03 15.51
N PRO A 590 1.77 -53.08 16.32
CA PRO A 590 2.50 -51.89 16.78
C PRO A 590 3.41 -51.30 15.69
N HIS A 591 3.68 -52.06 14.62
CA HIS A 591 4.53 -51.66 13.50
C HIS A 591 3.73 -51.65 12.19
N ILE A 592 3.83 -50.56 11.46
CA ILE A 592 3.28 -50.41 10.11
C ILE A 592 4.46 -50.29 9.15
N ARG A 593 4.45 -51.04 8.05
CA ARG A 593 5.45 -50.94 6.99
C ARG A 593 4.81 -50.34 5.74
N ILE A 594 5.50 -49.38 5.14
CA ILE A 594 5.12 -48.72 3.89
C ILE A 594 6.37 -48.82 3.01
N ASN A 595 6.29 -49.60 1.93
CA ASN A 595 7.44 -49.94 1.08
C ASN A 595 7.42 -49.17 -0.27
N ASP A 596 6.29 -48.52 -0.52
CA ASP A 596 5.80 -47.82 -1.71
C ASP A 596 5.89 -46.30 -1.53
N ALA A 597 6.93 -45.82 -0.82
CA ALA A 597 7.12 -44.39 -0.58
C ALA A 597 7.88 -43.72 -1.74
N ASP A 598 7.26 -43.69 -2.93
CA ASP A 598 7.81 -43.23 -4.22
C ASP A 598 8.82 -42.07 -4.14
N CYS A 599 8.45 -41.00 -3.42
CA CYS A 599 9.20 -39.75 -3.38
C CYS A 599 10.46 -39.78 -2.49
N LEU A 600 10.69 -40.87 -1.75
CA LEU A 600 11.92 -41.08 -0.98
C LEU A 600 12.94 -41.86 -1.83
N PRO A 601 14.26 -41.63 -1.67
CA PRO A 601 15.28 -42.32 -2.46
C PRO A 601 15.21 -43.84 -2.34
N ARG A 602 15.53 -44.56 -3.41
CA ARG A 602 15.35 -46.01 -3.46
C ARG A 602 16.16 -46.74 -2.39
N GLY A 603 15.48 -47.47 -1.51
CA GLY A 603 16.08 -48.21 -0.39
C GLY A 603 16.38 -47.36 0.85
N TYR A 604 16.29 -46.02 0.79
CA TYR A 604 16.34 -45.18 1.98
C TYR A 604 15.20 -45.58 2.91
N SER A 605 15.49 -45.76 4.20
CA SER A 605 14.49 -46.19 5.19
C SER A 605 14.51 -45.26 6.41
N THR A 606 13.33 -44.85 6.84
CA THR A 606 13.11 -43.92 7.96
C THR A 606 11.92 -44.37 8.80
N ASN A 607 11.80 -43.84 10.03
CA ASN A 607 10.73 -44.18 10.96
C ASN A 607 10.02 -42.95 11.53
N TYR A 608 8.70 -43.08 11.72
CA TYR A 608 7.84 -42.06 12.31
C TYR A 608 6.97 -42.69 13.39
N THR A 609 6.75 -41.98 14.49
CA THR A 609 5.89 -42.45 15.59
C THR A 609 4.60 -41.63 15.61
N ARG A 610 3.44 -42.29 15.51
CA ARG A 610 2.12 -41.64 15.59
C ARG A 610 1.12 -42.57 16.26
N ASN A 611 0.31 -42.03 17.18
CA ASN A 611 -0.70 -42.79 17.94
C ASN A 611 -0.12 -44.07 18.59
N ASN A 612 1.09 -43.97 19.15
CA ASN A 612 1.87 -45.07 19.73
C ASN A 612 2.21 -46.25 18.78
N LYS A 613 1.98 -46.12 17.47
CA LYS A 613 2.49 -47.04 16.44
C LYS A 613 3.76 -46.47 15.80
N THR A 614 4.69 -47.35 15.44
CA THR A 614 5.88 -46.99 14.66
C THR A 614 5.62 -47.33 13.19
N ILE A 615 5.60 -46.31 12.34
CA ILE A 615 5.55 -46.44 10.88
C ILE A 615 6.99 -46.48 10.37
N ILE A 616 7.35 -47.55 9.68
CA ILE A 616 8.62 -47.71 8.95
C ILE A 616 8.30 -47.44 7.48
N MET A 617 8.97 -46.45 6.90
CA MET A 617 8.84 -46.08 5.49
C MET A 617 10.14 -46.40 4.76
N THR A 618 10.06 -47.16 3.67
CA THR A 618 11.17 -47.42 2.74
C THR A 618 10.83 -46.80 1.39
N GLY A 619 11.77 -46.05 0.82
CA GLY A 619 11.61 -45.37 -0.47
C GLY A 619 11.76 -46.31 -1.67
N GLU A 620 10.91 -46.12 -2.68
CA GLU A 620 10.98 -46.85 -3.94
C GLU A 620 11.79 -46.09 -5.02
N GLY A 621 11.79 -44.75 -4.98
CA GLY A 621 12.55 -43.92 -5.92
C GLY A 621 11.88 -43.73 -7.29
N ASP A 622 10.56 -43.90 -7.39
CA ASP A 622 9.83 -43.65 -8.63
C ASP A 622 9.46 -42.16 -8.75
N PHE A 623 10.19 -41.44 -9.61
CA PHE A 623 9.90 -40.03 -9.90
C PHE A 623 8.49 -39.81 -10.47
N GLU A 624 8.03 -40.69 -11.38
CA GLU A 624 6.77 -40.46 -12.08
C GLU A 624 5.56 -40.73 -11.18
N ASN A 625 5.58 -41.83 -10.42
CA ASN A 625 4.50 -42.17 -9.51
C ASN A 625 4.48 -41.22 -8.31
N CYS A 626 5.65 -40.79 -7.83
CA CYS A 626 5.75 -39.64 -6.93
C CYS A 626 5.04 -38.40 -7.52
N ALA A 627 5.40 -37.96 -8.74
CA ALA A 627 4.80 -36.78 -9.35
C ALA A 627 3.27 -36.92 -9.49
N LYS A 628 2.78 -38.06 -10.00
CA LYS A 628 1.34 -38.37 -10.12
C LYS A 628 0.63 -38.30 -8.75
N HIS A 629 1.23 -38.86 -7.70
CA HIS A 629 0.68 -38.79 -6.35
C HIS A 629 0.69 -37.37 -5.77
N LEU A 630 1.73 -36.57 -6.04
CA LEU A 630 1.82 -35.18 -5.55
C LEU A 630 0.82 -34.22 -6.19
N VAL A 631 0.32 -34.49 -7.41
CA VAL A 631 -0.82 -33.73 -7.99
C VAL A 631 -2.02 -33.71 -7.06
N THR A 632 -2.23 -34.77 -6.28
CA THR A 632 -3.34 -34.87 -5.32
C THR A 632 -3.18 -34.00 -4.06
N LEU A 633 -2.06 -33.30 -3.91
CA LEU A 633 -1.82 -32.26 -2.90
C LEU A 633 -1.99 -30.83 -3.45
N LEU A 634 -2.24 -30.66 -4.76
CA LEU A 634 -2.48 -29.37 -5.42
C LEU A 634 -3.95 -28.93 -5.42
N ASN A 635 -4.86 -29.69 -4.80
CA ASN A 635 -6.26 -29.30 -4.63
C ASN A 635 -6.96 -28.78 -5.91
N LEU A 636 -6.65 -29.38 -7.06
CA LEU A 636 -7.05 -28.88 -8.39
C LEU A 636 -8.58 -28.88 -8.63
N ASN A 637 -9.33 -29.58 -7.77
CA ASN A 637 -10.79 -29.67 -7.81
C ASN A 637 -11.51 -28.57 -7.00
N ALA A 638 -10.76 -27.67 -6.34
CA ALA A 638 -11.34 -26.57 -5.57
C ALA A 638 -12.18 -25.61 -6.43
N THR A 639 -13.22 -25.04 -5.83
CA THR A 639 -14.24 -24.24 -6.51
C THR A 639 -13.68 -22.95 -7.11
N CYS A 640 -13.32 -23.01 -8.39
CA CYS A 640 -12.87 -21.86 -9.17
C CYS A 640 -13.99 -20.82 -9.36
N GLN A 641 -14.07 -19.84 -8.46
CA GLN A 641 -15.07 -18.76 -8.48
C GLN A 641 -15.08 -17.95 -9.79
N ARG A 642 -13.91 -17.82 -10.44
CA ARG A 642 -13.76 -17.11 -11.71
C ARG A 642 -12.65 -17.75 -12.54
N LYS A 643 -13.02 -18.36 -13.68
CA LYS A 643 -12.06 -18.94 -14.63
C LYS A 643 -11.24 -17.85 -15.36
N PRO A 644 -9.98 -18.13 -15.76
CA PRO A 644 -9.20 -19.35 -15.50
C PRO A 644 -8.74 -19.41 -14.03
N CYS A 645 -8.38 -20.60 -13.55
CA CYS A 645 -7.77 -20.79 -12.23
C CYS A 645 -6.57 -21.74 -12.30
N SER A 646 -5.62 -21.56 -11.39
CA SER A 646 -4.62 -22.55 -11.01
C SER A 646 -5.05 -23.31 -9.75
N LEU A 647 -4.12 -24.04 -9.11
CA LEU A 647 -4.31 -24.80 -7.86
C LEU A 647 -5.04 -24.01 -6.74
N ASP A 648 -5.75 -24.68 -5.83
CA ASP A 648 -6.68 -24.07 -4.86
C ASP A 648 -7.85 -23.24 -5.47
N GLY A 649 -8.26 -23.50 -6.71
CA GLY A 649 -9.41 -22.81 -7.34
C GLY A 649 -9.15 -21.32 -7.55
N VAL A 650 -7.88 -20.95 -7.66
CA VAL A 650 -7.39 -19.60 -7.46
C VAL A 650 -7.31 -18.87 -8.82
N TYR A 651 -8.03 -17.75 -9.00
CA TYR A 651 -8.14 -17.07 -10.32
C TYR A 651 -6.79 -16.68 -10.95
N GLN A 652 -6.45 -17.19 -12.14
CA GLN A 652 -5.21 -16.84 -12.85
C GLN A 652 -5.52 -16.23 -14.21
N PRO A 653 -5.09 -14.99 -14.51
CA PRO A 653 -5.12 -14.44 -15.86
C PRO A 653 -4.41 -15.38 -16.83
N GLN A 654 -4.87 -15.40 -18.08
CA GLN A 654 -4.17 -16.13 -19.14
C GLN A 654 -2.75 -15.56 -19.29
N ILE A 655 -1.75 -16.44 -19.20
CA ILE A 655 -0.35 -16.13 -19.47
C ILE A 655 -0.13 -16.30 -20.97
N ASN A 656 0.46 -15.30 -21.63
CA ASN A 656 0.90 -15.45 -23.02
C ASN A 656 2.25 -16.18 -23.05
N TYR A 657 2.21 -17.51 -23.03
CA TYR A 657 3.40 -18.37 -22.98
C TYR A 657 4.32 -18.20 -24.20
N ASP A 658 3.83 -17.68 -25.34
CA ASP A 658 4.66 -17.44 -26.52
C ASP A 658 5.62 -16.27 -26.32
N SER A 659 5.19 -15.23 -25.60
CA SER A 659 5.92 -13.95 -25.46
C SER A 659 6.50 -13.69 -24.07
N GLN A 660 5.97 -14.32 -23.03
CA GLN A 660 6.32 -14.01 -21.64
C GLN A 660 7.43 -14.94 -21.12
N ASP A 661 8.50 -14.34 -20.58
CA ASP A 661 9.63 -15.05 -19.96
C ASP A 661 9.44 -15.26 -18.45
N PHE A 662 9.92 -16.43 -17.97
CA PHE A 662 9.84 -16.92 -16.60
C PHE A 662 11.18 -17.57 -16.15
N TYR A 663 11.66 -17.42 -14.91
CA TYR A 663 12.79 -18.18 -14.33
C TYR A 663 12.60 -18.42 -12.82
N GLY A 664 13.03 -19.56 -12.28
CA GLY A 664 12.85 -19.91 -10.87
C GLY A 664 13.98 -19.60 -9.89
N PHE A 665 13.61 -19.01 -8.76
CA PHE A 665 14.42 -18.76 -7.56
C PHE A 665 14.14 -19.77 -6.43
N SER A 666 14.93 -19.66 -5.36
CA SER A 666 14.92 -20.56 -4.20
C SER A 666 14.92 -22.04 -4.64
N GLU A 667 13.89 -22.82 -4.30
CA GLU A 667 13.87 -24.26 -4.58
C GLU A 667 13.89 -24.61 -6.07
N PHE A 668 13.44 -23.74 -6.97
CA PHE A 668 13.60 -23.96 -8.42
C PHE A 668 15.08 -23.98 -8.83
N TRP A 669 15.90 -23.10 -8.25
CA TRP A 669 17.35 -23.14 -8.45
C TRP A 669 17.99 -24.30 -7.70
N TYR A 670 17.78 -24.40 -6.38
CA TYR A 670 18.43 -25.43 -5.54
C TYR A 670 18.17 -26.85 -6.05
N THR A 671 16.94 -27.13 -6.50
CA THR A 671 16.57 -28.48 -6.95
C THR A 671 17.11 -28.80 -8.35
N MET A 672 17.25 -27.80 -9.23
CA MET A 672 17.89 -27.99 -10.54
C MET A 672 19.42 -28.02 -10.46
N GLN A 673 20.01 -27.24 -9.55
CA GLN A 673 21.46 -27.01 -9.52
C GLN A 673 22.22 -27.80 -8.46
N ASP A 674 21.74 -27.89 -7.21
CA ASP A 674 22.57 -28.38 -6.10
C ASP A 674 23.01 -29.82 -6.31
N ILE A 675 22.10 -30.67 -6.82
CA ILE A 675 22.36 -32.09 -7.06
C ILE A 675 22.29 -32.42 -8.57
N LEU A 676 21.25 -31.98 -9.28
CA LEU A 676 21.01 -32.40 -10.67
C LEU A 676 21.93 -31.73 -11.72
N LYS A 677 22.61 -30.63 -11.36
CA LYS A 677 23.53 -29.85 -12.24
C LYS A 677 22.91 -29.33 -13.54
N ILE A 678 21.61 -29.07 -13.56
CA ILE A 678 20.83 -28.55 -14.69
C ILE A 678 20.21 -27.17 -14.41
N GLY A 679 20.81 -26.37 -13.51
CA GLY A 679 20.39 -24.99 -13.27
C GLY A 679 20.59 -24.10 -14.52
N GLY A 680 19.72 -23.11 -14.70
CA GLY A 680 19.66 -22.32 -15.94
C GLY A 680 18.44 -22.69 -16.77
N PRO A 681 18.51 -22.69 -18.12
CA PRO A 681 17.34 -22.97 -18.97
C PRO A 681 16.67 -24.32 -18.67
N TYR A 682 15.38 -24.27 -18.35
CA TYR A 682 14.58 -25.45 -18.08
C TYR A 682 14.09 -26.06 -19.38
N THR A 683 14.18 -27.38 -19.48
CA THR A 683 13.36 -28.14 -20.43
C THR A 683 12.76 -29.32 -19.68
N ARG A 684 11.53 -29.69 -20.02
CA ARG A 684 10.87 -30.87 -19.46
C ARG A 684 11.73 -32.13 -19.61
N LEU A 685 12.37 -32.32 -20.77
CA LEU A 685 13.17 -33.52 -21.05
C LEU A 685 14.45 -33.59 -20.19
N SER A 686 15.22 -32.50 -20.08
CA SER A 686 16.42 -32.49 -19.22
C SER A 686 16.07 -32.68 -17.75
N PHE A 687 14.99 -32.04 -17.28
CA PHE A 687 14.53 -32.16 -15.90
C PHE A 687 14.04 -33.57 -15.55
N LEU A 688 13.19 -34.17 -16.39
CA LEU A 688 12.70 -35.54 -16.18
C LEU A 688 13.85 -36.55 -16.19
N ASN A 689 14.75 -36.47 -17.16
CA ASN A 689 15.87 -37.42 -17.26
C ASN A 689 16.80 -37.34 -16.04
N ALA A 690 17.14 -36.13 -15.59
CA ALA A 690 18.00 -35.94 -14.42
C ALA A 690 17.30 -36.39 -13.11
N SER A 691 16.04 -36.00 -12.92
CA SER A 691 15.28 -36.33 -11.70
C SER A 691 15.00 -37.82 -11.60
N THR A 692 14.59 -38.46 -12.70
CA THR A 692 14.33 -39.92 -12.75
C THR A 692 15.62 -40.72 -12.54
N LYS A 693 16.76 -40.26 -13.09
CA LYS A 693 18.07 -40.87 -12.83
C LYS A 693 18.46 -40.77 -11.35
N PHE A 694 18.19 -39.64 -10.70
CA PHE A 694 18.51 -39.47 -9.27
C PHE A 694 17.59 -40.30 -8.38
N CYS A 695 16.27 -40.26 -8.59
CA CYS A 695 15.32 -41.02 -7.76
C CYS A 695 15.55 -42.54 -7.81
N ASN A 696 15.84 -43.09 -9.00
CA ASN A 696 16.07 -44.53 -9.21
C ASN A 696 17.39 -45.06 -8.63
N ALA A 697 18.35 -44.19 -8.28
CA ALA A 697 19.64 -44.60 -7.71
C ALA A 697 19.45 -45.13 -6.28
N ASN A 698 20.24 -46.12 -5.89
CA ASN A 698 20.13 -46.69 -4.54
C ASN A 698 20.63 -45.67 -3.52
N TRP A 699 20.00 -45.62 -2.34
CA TRP A 699 20.45 -44.77 -1.24
C TRP A 699 21.93 -45.01 -0.88
N ASN A 700 22.40 -46.25 -0.96
CA ASN A 700 23.82 -46.57 -0.71
C ASN A 700 24.74 -45.87 -1.73
N ASP A 701 24.36 -45.82 -3.02
CA ASP A 701 25.11 -45.14 -4.07
C ASP A 701 25.11 -43.61 -3.82
N ILE A 702 23.94 -43.07 -3.49
CA ILE A 702 23.73 -41.63 -3.19
C ILE A 702 24.56 -41.20 -1.97
N GLN A 703 24.63 -42.05 -0.94
CA GLN A 703 25.43 -41.81 0.26
C GLN A 703 26.93 -41.91 -0.03
N GLN A 704 27.37 -42.89 -0.85
CA GLN A 704 28.77 -42.98 -1.28
C GLN A 704 29.21 -41.73 -2.06
N TRP A 705 28.38 -41.22 -2.98
CA TRP A 705 28.67 -39.97 -3.71
C TRP A 705 28.80 -38.72 -2.80
N TYR A 706 28.19 -38.76 -1.62
CA TYR A 706 28.31 -37.72 -0.59
C TYR A 706 29.60 -37.86 0.21
N ASP A 707 29.89 -39.06 0.73
CA ASP A 707 31.05 -39.34 1.58
C ASP A 707 32.39 -39.19 0.82
N GLU A 708 32.42 -39.43 -0.49
CA GLU A 708 33.61 -39.32 -1.37
C GLU A 708 34.03 -37.87 -1.72
N LYS A 709 33.62 -36.87 -0.91
CA LYS A 709 34.05 -35.45 -0.97
C LYS A 709 33.69 -34.66 -2.25
N SER A 710 32.58 -34.97 -2.92
CA SER A 710 32.13 -34.16 -4.06
C SER A 710 31.60 -32.77 -3.67
N HIS A 711 30.76 -32.66 -2.62
CA HIS A 711 30.00 -31.43 -2.31
C HIS A 711 29.92 -31.09 -0.81
N PRO A 712 30.96 -30.46 -0.20
CA PRO A 712 31.01 -30.14 1.23
C PRO A 712 30.03 -29.04 1.69
N SER A 713 29.16 -28.53 0.82
CA SER A 713 28.14 -27.51 1.10
C SER A 713 26.70 -28.04 1.07
N ILE A 714 26.50 -29.34 0.84
CA ILE A 714 25.19 -29.99 0.76
C ILE A 714 24.93 -30.72 2.09
N ASN A 715 23.77 -30.51 2.70
CA ASN A 715 23.32 -31.27 3.88
C ASN A 715 22.70 -32.61 3.44
N LEU A 716 22.81 -33.67 4.26
CA LEU A 716 22.17 -34.96 4.04
C LEU A 716 20.64 -34.85 3.79
N ASP A 717 19.97 -33.94 4.50
CA ASP A 717 18.54 -33.62 4.29
C ASP A 717 18.24 -33.19 2.84
N ARG A 718 19.19 -32.53 2.16
CA ARG A 718 19.05 -32.10 0.76
C ARG A 718 18.99 -33.32 -0.16
N LEU A 719 19.82 -34.35 0.10
CA LEU A 719 19.85 -35.59 -0.69
C LEU A 719 18.57 -36.41 -0.48
N ILE A 720 18.13 -36.57 0.77
CA ILE A 720 16.89 -37.29 1.13
C ILE A 720 15.68 -36.65 0.44
N LEU A 721 15.58 -35.31 0.49
CA LEU A 721 14.42 -34.58 -0.06
C LEU A 721 14.49 -34.33 -1.57
N GLN A 722 15.62 -34.56 -2.24
CA GLN A 722 15.81 -34.13 -3.64
C GLN A 722 14.83 -34.81 -4.61
N CYS A 723 14.50 -36.10 -4.42
CA CYS A 723 13.53 -36.77 -5.29
C CYS A 723 12.14 -36.14 -5.16
N PHE A 724 11.60 -36.09 -3.93
CA PHE A 724 10.36 -35.38 -3.60
C PHE A 724 10.34 -33.95 -4.17
N LYS A 725 11.37 -33.15 -3.93
CA LYS A 725 11.40 -31.73 -4.35
C LYS A 725 11.39 -31.60 -5.87
N SER A 726 12.04 -32.51 -6.59
CA SER A 726 12.02 -32.52 -8.05
C SER A 726 10.61 -32.79 -8.59
N ALA A 727 9.94 -33.82 -8.05
CA ALA A 727 8.57 -34.16 -8.43
C ALA A 727 7.55 -33.09 -8.01
N TRP A 728 7.74 -32.46 -6.84
CA TRP A 728 6.90 -31.37 -6.37
C TRP A 728 6.97 -30.14 -7.28
N LEU A 729 8.17 -29.72 -7.69
CA LEU A 729 8.33 -28.60 -8.64
C LEU A 729 7.69 -28.90 -9.99
N TYR A 730 7.85 -30.13 -10.51
CA TYR A 730 7.24 -30.55 -11.77
C TYR A 730 5.70 -30.48 -11.70
N ALA A 731 5.10 -31.09 -10.68
CA ALA A 731 3.65 -31.08 -10.48
C ALA A 731 3.13 -29.66 -10.21
N PHE A 732 3.80 -28.87 -9.37
CA PHE A 732 3.41 -27.49 -9.08
C PHE A 732 3.46 -26.58 -10.33
N LEU A 733 4.49 -26.73 -11.18
CA LEU A 733 4.64 -25.96 -12.42
C LEU A 733 3.59 -26.36 -13.48
N HIS A 734 3.51 -27.63 -13.84
CA HIS A 734 2.68 -28.08 -14.96
C HIS A 734 1.24 -28.36 -14.54
N ASP A 735 1.01 -29.14 -13.48
CA ASP A 735 -0.34 -29.48 -13.02
C ASP A 735 -0.96 -28.39 -12.14
N GLY A 736 -0.16 -27.67 -11.36
CA GLY A 736 -0.62 -26.59 -10.48
C GLY A 736 -0.89 -25.28 -11.22
N LEU A 737 0.15 -24.73 -11.85
CA LEU A 737 0.12 -23.42 -12.53
C LEU A 737 -0.24 -23.48 -14.02
N LYS A 738 -0.39 -24.67 -14.58
CA LYS A 738 -0.80 -24.92 -15.98
C LYS A 738 0.21 -24.47 -17.05
N PHE A 739 1.51 -24.47 -16.73
CA PHE A 739 2.54 -24.25 -17.74
C PHE A 739 2.56 -25.39 -18.78
N PRO A 740 2.64 -25.08 -20.09
CA PRO A 740 2.75 -26.09 -21.13
C PRO A 740 3.94 -27.04 -20.93
N MET A 741 3.80 -28.31 -21.32
CA MET A 741 4.83 -29.34 -21.16
C MET A 741 6.06 -29.13 -22.05
N ASP A 742 5.91 -28.32 -23.09
CA ASP A 742 6.89 -27.91 -24.09
C ASP A 742 7.47 -26.50 -23.84
N TYR A 743 7.05 -25.83 -22.75
CA TYR A 743 7.45 -24.48 -22.40
C TYR A 743 8.96 -24.36 -22.10
N GLN A 744 9.69 -23.73 -23.02
CA GLN A 744 11.15 -23.53 -22.98
C GLN A 744 11.58 -22.13 -22.54
N ARG A 745 10.63 -21.20 -22.34
CA ARG A 745 10.90 -19.84 -21.83
C ARG A 745 10.98 -19.81 -20.29
N LEU A 746 11.21 -20.98 -19.68
CA LEU A 746 11.56 -21.13 -18.27
C LEU A 746 13.08 -21.25 -18.09
N ARG A 747 13.65 -20.63 -17.07
CA ARG A 747 15.01 -20.91 -16.56
C ARG A 747 15.00 -21.08 -15.04
N SER A 748 16.16 -21.16 -14.40
CA SER A 748 16.34 -21.03 -12.94
C SER A 748 17.63 -20.27 -12.64
N ALA A 749 17.68 -19.57 -11.50
CA ALA A 749 18.82 -18.77 -11.08
C ALA A 749 18.86 -18.52 -9.56
N SER A 750 20.06 -18.27 -9.03
CA SER A 750 20.28 -17.57 -7.77
C SER A 750 20.95 -16.23 -8.05
N LEU A 751 22.17 -16.30 -8.60
CA LEU A 751 22.85 -15.15 -9.19
C LEU A 751 22.28 -14.92 -10.58
N VAL A 752 21.42 -13.92 -10.69
CA VAL A 752 20.95 -13.43 -11.96
C VAL A 752 22.08 -12.56 -12.53
N ASN A 753 22.95 -13.22 -13.31
CA ASN A 753 24.11 -12.65 -13.97
C ASN A 753 24.87 -11.68 -13.05
N ASN A 754 25.80 -12.20 -12.26
CA ASN A 754 26.44 -11.51 -11.11
C ASN A 754 25.48 -11.37 -9.91
N ASN A 755 24.43 -10.55 -10.02
CA ASN A 755 23.72 -10.00 -8.87
C ASN A 755 22.87 -11.09 -8.20
N ASP A 756 22.86 -11.14 -6.86
CA ASP A 756 21.91 -11.99 -6.15
C ASP A 756 20.50 -11.38 -6.29
N VAL A 757 19.62 -12.04 -7.04
CA VAL A 757 18.23 -11.60 -7.12
C VAL A 757 17.46 -12.30 -6.02
N GLN A 758 17.21 -11.49 -5.01
CA GLN A 758 16.40 -11.80 -3.85
C GLN A 758 15.35 -10.72 -3.74
N TRP A 759 14.18 -11.08 -3.25
CA TRP A 759 13.09 -10.12 -3.01
C TRP A 759 13.55 -8.94 -2.13
N THR A 760 14.54 -9.14 -1.26
CA THR A 760 15.17 -8.10 -0.45
C THR A 760 15.73 -6.92 -1.26
N LEU A 761 16.21 -7.13 -2.50
CA LEU A 761 16.67 -6.06 -3.41
C LEU A 761 15.50 -5.19 -3.93
N GLY A 762 14.37 -5.81 -4.27
CA GLY A 762 13.17 -5.07 -4.67
C GLY A 762 12.48 -4.39 -3.49
N ALA A 763 12.58 -4.97 -2.30
CA ALA A 763 12.11 -4.39 -1.06
C ALA A 763 12.85 -3.08 -0.73
N ILE A 764 14.19 -3.08 -0.78
CA ILE A 764 14.98 -1.85 -0.56
C ILE A 764 14.72 -0.82 -1.67
N LEU A 765 14.65 -1.22 -2.95
CA LEU A 765 14.38 -0.30 -4.06
C LEU A 765 13.02 0.38 -3.95
N TYR A 766 11.96 -0.38 -3.65
CA TYR A 766 10.62 0.17 -3.48
C TYR A 766 10.49 1.06 -2.23
N ARG A 767 11.12 0.67 -1.11
CA ARG A 767 11.07 1.43 0.15
C ARG A 767 11.91 2.70 0.13
N THR A 768 12.95 2.75 -0.70
CA THR A 768 13.80 3.95 -0.87
C THR A 768 13.41 4.83 -2.07
N ARG A 769 12.34 4.50 -2.83
CA ARG A 769 11.93 5.18 -4.08
C ARG A 769 11.81 6.70 -4.00
N PHE A 770 11.54 7.25 -2.81
CA PHE A 770 11.43 8.70 -2.58
C PHE A 770 12.73 9.42 -2.19
N PHE A 771 13.82 8.71 -1.86
CA PHE A 771 15.08 9.33 -1.44
C PHE A 771 15.64 10.32 -2.49
N PRO A 772 15.49 10.11 -3.82
CA PRO A 772 15.81 11.09 -4.86
C PRO A 772 15.20 12.50 -4.67
N LEU A 773 14.03 12.63 -4.01
CA LEU A 773 13.39 13.93 -3.76
C LEU A 773 14.32 14.91 -3.02
N LYS A 774 15.18 14.41 -2.12
CA LYS A 774 16.15 15.25 -1.39
C LYS A 774 17.22 15.85 -2.32
N ALA A 775 17.62 15.14 -3.37
CA ALA A 775 18.57 15.62 -4.38
C ALA A 775 17.88 16.55 -5.41
N ILE A 776 16.71 16.15 -5.90
CA ILE A 776 15.92 16.93 -6.88
C ILE A 776 15.54 18.30 -6.30
N ASN A 777 15.09 18.36 -5.05
CA ASN A 777 14.73 19.62 -4.39
C ASN A 777 15.95 20.53 -4.12
N ARG A 778 17.15 19.97 -3.90
CA ARG A 778 18.40 20.75 -3.83
C ARG A 778 18.73 21.39 -5.19
N MET A 779 18.57 20.67 -6.30
CA MET A 779 18.79 21.22 -7.65
C MET A 779 17.75 22.30 -8.01
N ASN A 780 16.46 22.07 -7.70
CA ASN A 780 15.43 23.08 -7.93
C ASN A 780 15.73 24.37 -7.15
N ASN A 781 16.11 24.25 -5.87
CA ASN A 781 16.45 25.41 -5.05
C ASN A 781 17.73 26.15 -5.52
N SER A 782 18.75 25.45 -6.02
CA SER A 782 19.94 26.12 -6.57
C SER A 782 19.64 26.82 -7.91
N MET A 783 18.81 26.21 -8.76
CA MET A 783 18.36 26.79 -10.02
C MET A 783 17.47 28.03 -9.80
N PHE A 784 16.53 27.97 -8.85
CA PHE A 784 15.73 29.14 -8.45
C PHE A 784 16.61 30.26 -7.87
N ASN A 785 17.60 29.94 -7.03
CA ASN A 785 18.51 30.95 -6.48
C ASN A 785 19.33 31.65 -7.57
N HIS A 786 19.86 30.93 -8.57
CA HIS A 786 20.55 31.58 -9.70
C HIS A 786 19.59 32.40 -10.60
N GLY A 787 18.37 31.94 -10.83
CA GLY A 787 17.34 32.68 -11.57
C GLY A 787 16.95 33.99 -10.87
N SER A 788 16.67 33.94 -9.58
CA SER A 788 16.34 35.12 -8.77
C SER A 788 17.51 36.10 -8.66
N TYR A 789 18.73 35.62 -8.41
CA TYR A 789 19.88 36.54 -8.25
C TYR A 789 20.23 37.30 -9.54
N THR A 790 20.07 36.66 -10.70
CA THR A 790 20.33 37.31 -12.00
C THR A 790 19.23 38.30 -12.41
N ASN A 791 17.96 37.96 -12.18
CA ASN A 791 16.85 38.89 -12.46
C ASN A 791 16.82 40.07 -11.48
N SER A 792 17.01 39.85 -10.17
CA SER A 792 17.10 40.93 -9.18
C SER A 792 18.19 41.95 -9.53
N ARG A 793 19.36 41.47 -9.98
CA ARG A 793 20.47 42.36 -10.38
C ARG A 793 20.14 43.16 -11.64
N ARG A 794 19.43 42.58 -12.61
CA ARG A 794 18.92 43.29 -13.81
C ARG A 794 17.87 44.36 -13.45
N ILE A 795 16.91 44.03 -12.60
CA ILE A 795 15.87 44.95 -12.12
C ILE A 795 16.51 46.13 -11.35
N PHE A 796 17.45 45.85 -10.45
CA PHE A 796 18.18 46.88 -9.70
C PHE A 796 18.94 47.84 -10.62
N ILE A 797 19.66 47.30 -11.62
CA ILE A 797 20.35 48.12 -12.63
C ILE A 797 19.35 48.99 -13.42
N LEU A 798 18.19 48.44 -13.81
CA LEU A 798 17.14 49.20 -14.49
C LEU A 798 16.59 50.34 -13.63
N ILE A 799 16.39 50.10 -12.32
CA ILE A 799 15.96 51.12 -11.35
C ILE A 799 17.03 52.21 -11.17
N CYS A 800 18.31 51.85 -11.10
CA CYS A 800 19.40 52.84 -11.06
C CYS A 800 19.47 53.69 -12.35
N ILE A 801 19.27 53.08 -13.52
CA ILE A 801 19.24 53.79 -14.81
C ILE A 801 18.03 54.72 -14.91
N THR A 802 16.83 54.27 -14.53
CA THR A 802 15.63 55.13 -14.57
C THR A 802 15.70 56.26 -13.55
N LEU A 803 16.20 56.02 -12.33
CA LEU A 803 16.43 57.06 -11.32
C LEU A 803 17.48 58.09 -11.77
N THR A 804 18.60 57.66 -12.37
CA THR A 804 19.61 58.61 -12.88
C THR A 804 19.09 59.42 -14.05
N ILE A 805 18.33 58.83 -14.98
CA ILE A 805 17.63 59.57 -16.05
C ILE A 805 16.62 60.57 -15.46
N PHE A 806 15.83 60.17 -14.46
CA PHE A 806 14.83 61.04 -13.84
C PHE A 806 15.49 62.23 -13.10
N LEU A 807 16.59 61.99 -12.39
CA LEU A 807 17.41 63.03 -11.77
C LEU A 807 18.03 63.96 -12.82
N PHE A 808 18.49 63.44 -13.96
CA PHE A 808 19.03 64.25 -15.05
C PHE A 808 17.96 65.13 -15.71
N ILE A 809 16.75 64.59 -15.94
CA ILE A 809 15.59 65.34 -16.43
C ILE A 809 15.19 66.42 -15.43
N PHE A 810 15.12 66.10 -14.13
CA PHE A 810 14.75 67.06 -13.09
C PHE A 810 15.80 68.17 -12.95
N ALA A 811 17.10 67.82 -13.00
CA ALA A 811 18.19 68.80 -13.03
C ALA A 811 18.12 69.68 -14.28
N ALA A 812 17.90 69.11 -15.47
CA ALA A 812 17.74 69.87 -16.72
C ALA A 812 16.51 70.80 -16.67
N GLN A 813 15.38 70.36 -16.13
CA GLN A 813 14.18 71.19 -15.91
C GLN A 813 14.46 72.33 -14.91
N LYS A 814 15.18 72.06 -13.83
CA LYS A 814 15.56 73.07 -12.81
C LYS A 814 16.56 74.09 -13.36
N ILE A 815 17.50 73.66 -14.20
CA ILE A 815 18.41 74.55 -14.95
C ILE A 815 17.61 75.38 -15.97
N ARG A 816 16.66 74.77 -16.69
CA ARG A 816 15.81 75.47 -17.68
C ARG A 816 14.90 76.52 -17.02
N SER A 817 14.38 76.26 -15.83
CA SER A 817 13.59 77.24 -15.05
C SER A 817 14.45 78.31 -14.38
N PHE A 818 15.70 78.01 -14.01
CA PHE A 818 16.67 79.01 -13.58
C PHE A 818 17.08 79.93 -14.74
N MET A 819 17.33 79.38 -15.92
CA MET A 819 17.64 80.11 -17.16
C MET A 819 16.47 81.00 -17.62
N SER A 820 15.22 80.53 -17.53
CA SER A 820 14.06 81.37 -17.87
C SER A 820 13.83 82.50 -16.85
N ARG A 821 13.99 82.23 -15.54
CA ARG A 821 14.00 83.28 -14.51
C ARG A 821 15.11 84.31 -14.74
N ARG A 822 16.31 83.87 -15.15
CA ARG A 822 17.43 84.78 -15.45
C ARG A 822 17.18 85.65 -16.67
N LYS A 823 16.51 85.13 -17.72
CA LYS A 823 16.00 85.95 -18.84
C LYS A 823 14.92 86.95 -18.39
N TYR A 824 14.01 86.56 -17.50
CA TYR A 824 12.97 87.45 -17.00
C TYR A 824 13.56 88.65 -16.24
N TYR A 825 14.51 88.40 -15.32
CA TYR A 825 15.20 89.46 -14.58
C TYR A 825 16.02 90.41 -15.47
N HIS A 826 16.67 89.90 -16.52
CA HIS A 826 17.39 90.76 -17.48
C HIS A 826 16.45 91.56 -18.38
N SER A 827 15.22 91.09 -18.60
CA SER A 827 14.19 91.84 -19.32
C SER A 827 13.53 92.92 -18.47
N SER A 828 13.45 92.74 -17.13
CA SER A 828 12.89 93.74 -16.23
C SER A 828 13.89 94.83 -15.81
N SER A 829 15.21 94.53 -15.79
CA SER A 829 16.23 95.54 -15.45
C SER A 829 16.31 96.69 -16.46
N ASN A 830 16.02 96.42 -17.74
CA ASN A 830 16.16 97.41 -18.81
C ASN A 830 14.91 98.29 -19.00
N ALA A 831 13.80 97.97 -18.33
CA ALA A 831 12.56 98.75 -18.37
C ALA A 831 12.48 99.85 -17.30
N PHE A 832 13.37 99.84 -16.30
CA PHE A 832 13.29 100.74 -15.13
C PHE A 832 14.26 101.95 -15.18
N ASN A 833 15.19 101.99 -16.14
CA ASN A 833 16.24 103.01 -16.23
C ASN A 833 16.01 104.09 -17.32
N TYR A 834 14.81 104.19 -17.89
CA TYR A 834 14.50 105.14 -18.98
C TYR A 834 13.38 106.15 -18.66
N ARG A 835 13.16 106.49 -17.38
CA ARG A 835 12.20 107.55 -17.01
C ARG A 835 12.56 108.42 -15.78
N TYR A 836 13.80 108.43 -15.32
CA TYR A 836 14.23 109.25 -14.17
C TYR A 836 15.62 109.90 -14.34
N GLN A 837 15.86 110.55 -15.48
CA GLN A 837 16.99 111.48 -15.60
C GLN A 837 16.70 112.66 -16.56
N LEU A 838 15.66 113.42 -16.27
CA LEU A 838 15.47 114.79 -16.77
C LEU A 838 14.60 115.58 -15.78
N LEU A 839 14.94 116.86 -15.58
CA LEU A 839 14.17 117.87 -14.83
C LEU A 839 13.95 117.63 -13.33
N THR A 840 15.05 117.67 -12.57
CA THR A 840 15.03 118.34 -11.26
C THR A 840 15.11 119.86 -11.46
N SER A 841 13.98 120.57 -11.34
CA SER A 841 13.97 122.03 -11.21
C SER A 841 12.69 122.55 -10.56
N SER A 842 12.85 123.35 -9.49
CA SER A 842 11.90 124.33 -8.90
C SER A 842 10.45 123.93 -8.57
N GLY A 843 10.03 124.20 -7.32
CA GLY A 843 8.72 124.86 -7.09
C GLY A 843 7.80 124.32 -5.98
N PHE A 844 8.01 124.80 -4.75
CA PHE A 844 7.05 125.31 -3.75
C PHE A 844 5.57 124.83 -3.64
N ASP A 845 5.13 124.80 -2.37
CA ASP A 845 3.78 125.03 -1.79
C ASP A 845 2.55 124.21 -2.23
N ALA A 846 2.12 123.29 -1.35
CA ALA A 846 0.92 123.48 -0.51
C ALA A 846 0.86 122.45 0.64
#